data_AF-A0A2V2RN28-F1
#
_entry.id   AF-A0A2V2RN28-F1
#
_cell.length_a   1.000
_cell.length_b   1.000
_cell.length_c   1.000
_cell.angle_alpha   90.00
_cell.angle_beta   90.00
_cell.angle_gamma   90.00
#
_symmetry.space_group_name_H-M   'P 1'
#
loop_
_entity.id
_entity.type
_entity.pdbx_description
1 polymer ?
#
loop_
_entity_poly.entity_id
_entity_poly.type
_entity_poly.pdbx_seq_one_letter_code
_entity_poly.pdbx_strand_id
1 'polypeptide(L)'
;MPLSDIVNVQITRQTQSVSEPGFGIPLILGTTKSFNDLLRKYNNLQQVSVDFKPYDPEYVAAQDLFAQQITPPYIYIGRRTVNTVSVAVETAMPDIEYTTTINGTDATINSTTTVDDSVVTLSGIVTNVITFDISFTRDNVSVPTVNTVALAPVAFSNGTSIIDFDIDFASGDSIVATVDGIALSAVPFNTDEATTLADLLTEIKTASGVDGSSSVSGSRQLTIVFTVPGNKAVDSVITTGGAEPTATITNDSTTITAIANEIGAASGVTSSTVTGPKEITVVFASSSSAIVNSVVTTLGATQPIATITQDGPLVASNSIAVEVNGHALTPVVFSGSSLATMTAIAAAIQAYLNSSQSVYSPGIATAVVSGINNNVITVTSNPNQPGIIDSFVVTLGSSQATAAIVNTAQPTDKNTIADAMMTEINGLSLGVIATVPLIPNGTFTLNPTVTNTPYTIAVRTDIVTPCNARVEITQGIPNQAYTVIINGTKYIYQAPNEPTDNTTIAAHLVELINALHPTQKLQPVTAVDNANGTFEINADITGIAFDIQVSPLEAMTVQFGLIIGPLVPSTSVVDDLVAIQNVNNDWYALACTDRTVATVKAIAAWIETQVKIFGTASSNSDIINKPLGGGSGDDSTSIAAVFHNLGYVRTFVIYHQDAETDYPECAWMGAVLPLAPGSETWAFKRLASIAYSTLTPTQQNNAFGKSCNTYEFVGGAGITQQGTMAQGEYIDIIRGVDWLTSIIQSYVYSILVNNPKVPYTDAGITAVESQIKRALQQGIDNNFIASSPVPQVFVPTAASVPAIDKANRILRNVKFQATLAGAIQAVEIFGTVSV
;
A
#
# COMPACT_ATOMS: atom_id res chain seq x y z
N MET A 1 24.68 9.57 28.50
CA MET A 1 24.40 10.10 29.86
C MET A 1 23.94 11.53 29.68
N PRO A 2 22.63 11.82 29.80
CA PRO A 2 22.10 13.19 29.75
C PRO A 2 22.66 14.06 30.88
N LEU A 3 22.77 15.38 30.67
CA LEU A 3 23.26 16.32 31.70
C LEU A 3 22.44 16.26 33.00
N SER A 4 21.17 15.85 32.92
CA SER A 4 20.28 15.62 34.08
C SER A 4 20.79 14.58 35.07
N ASP A 5 21.58 13.60 34.62
CA ASP A 5 22.14 12.56 35.50
C ASP A 5 23.28 13.08 36.37
N ILE A 6 23.86 14.23 36.00
CA ILE A 6 25.03 14.83 36.65
C ILE A 6 24.63 16.10 37.41
N VAL A 7 23.71 16.91 36.86
CA VAL A 7 23.19 18.14 37.47
C VAL A 7 21.67 18.18 37.36
N ASN A 8 20.97 17.93 38.46
CA ASN A 8 19.52 18.07 38.52
C ASN A 8 19.13 19.49 38.96
N VAL A 9 18.53 20.28 38.06
CA VAL A 9 18.00 21.60 38.34
C VAL A 9 16.48 21.51 38.31
N GLN A 10 15.84 21.82 39.45
CA GLN A 10 14.39 21.91 39.54
C GLN A 10 14.02 23.37 39.76
N ILE A 11 13.59 24.03 38.69
CA ILE A 11 12.82 25.28 38.81
C ILE A 11 11.39 24.84 39.13
N THR A 12 10.67 25.49 40.03
CA THR A 12 9.28 25.14 40.40
C THR A 12 8.37 25.28 39.18
N ARG A 13 8.36 24.24 38.33
CA ARG A 13 7.61 23.89 37.11
C ARG A 13 8.40 22.75 36.45
N GLN A 14 7.89 21.53 36.46
CA GLN A 14 8.61 20.28 36.17
C GLN A 14 9.51 20.34 34.91
N THR A 15 10.82 20.08 35.05
CA THR A 15 11.77 19.98 33.91
C THR A 15 12.76 18.83 34.08
N GLN A 16 12.89 18.01 33.03
CA GLN A 16 14.14 17.33 32.62
C GLN A 16 14.91 18.29 31.68
N SER A 17 16.07 17.93 31.12
CA SER A 17 16.85 18.89 30.33
C SER A 17 17.16 18.47 28.90
N VAL A 18 17.18 19.48 28.02
CA VAL A 18 17.59 19.40 26.61
C VAL A 18 18.86 20.23 26.44
N SER A 19 19.79 19.83 25.58
CA SER A 19 21.02 20.59 25.33
C SER A 19 20.77 21.91 24.57
N GLU A 20 21.57 22.94 24.87
CA GLU A 20 21.53 24.28 24.25
C GLU A 20 21.39 24.34 22.70
N PRO A 21 21.99 23.43 21.90
CA PRO A 21 21.81 23.43 20.44
C PRO A 21 20.39 23.12 19.95
N GLY A 22 19.51 22.60 20.80
CA GLY A 22 18.23 22.03 20.40
C GLY A 22 17.06 23.00 20.26
N PHE A 23 17.10 24.12 20.97
CA PHE A 23 15.96 25.06 21.13
C PHE A 23 15.53 25.78 19.84
N GLY A 24 16.33 25.69 18.78
CA GLY A 24 16.03 26.24 17.46
C GLY A 24 15.64 25.20 16.41
N ILE A 25 15.54 23.92 16.79
CA ILE A 25 15.37 22.80 15.84
C ILE A 25 13.94 22.25 15.92
N PRO A 26 13.13 22.40 14.86
CA PRO A 26 11.83 21.76 14.76
C PRO A 26 11.92 20.37 14.13
N LEU A 27 10.98 19.51 14.50
CA LEU A 27 10.69 18.21 13.92
C LEU A 27 9.30 18.24 13.27
N ILE A 28 9.23 17.85 12.00
CA ILE A 28 7.97 17.56 11.31
C ILE A 28 7.78 16.05 11.28
N LEU A 29 6.71 15.55 11.89
CA LEU A 29 6.37 14.13 11.87
C LEU A 29 5.40 13.83 10.73
N GLY A 30 5.84 12.98 9.80
CA GLY A 30 5.17 12.66 8.55
C GLY A 30 4.71 11.21 8.42
N THR A 31 3.74 10.96 7.54
CA THR A 31 3.25 9.63 7.17
C THR A 31 3.79 9.14 5.83
N THR A 32 4.32 10.04 5.00
CA THR A 32 4.84 9.72 3.67
C THR A 32 6.15 8.93 3.76
N LYS A 33 6.22 7.77 3.11
CA LYS A 33 7.44 6.93 3.08
C LYS A 33 8.31 7.23 1.88
N SER A 34 9.13 8.26 1.99
CA SER A 34 10.12 8.63 0.97
C SER A 34 11.52 8.06 1.23
N PHE A 35 11.80 7.62 2.45
CA PHE A 35 13.09 7.08 2.85
C PHE A 35 13.00 6.04 3.98
N ASN A 36 14.04 5.22 4.12
CA ASN A 36 14.08 4.12 5.10
C ASN A 36 14.46 4.57 6.52
N ASP A 37 15.21 5.66 6.67
CA ASP A 37 15.63 6.19 7.98
C ASP A 37 14.41 6.62 8.82
N LEU A 38 14.49 6.52 10.15
CA LEU A 38 13.40 7.00 11.02
C LEU A 38 13.33 8.53 11.10
N LEU A 39 14.47 9.19 10.87
CA LEU A 39 14.65 10.62 11.02
C LEU A 39 15.70 11.09 10.02
N ARG A 40 15.42 12.18 9.31
CA ARG A 40 16.36 12.77 8.35
C ARG A 40 16.43 14.28 8.50
N LYS A 41 17.65 14.82 8.37
CA LYS A 41 17.95 16.25 8.48
C LYS A 41 17.87 16.93 7.11
N TYR A 42 17.25 18.11 7.07
CA TYR A 42 17.17 18.95 5.88
C TYR A 42 17.56 20.38 6.19
N ASN A 43 18.47 20.94 5.41
CA ASN A 43 18.96 22.31 5.61
C ASN A 43 18.14 23.36 4.84
N ASN A 44 17.38 22.93 3.83
CA ASN A 44 16.58 23.80 2.97
C ASN A 44 15.53 22.99 2.22
N LEU A 45 14.59 23.69 1.59
CA LEU A 45 13.49 23.09 0.83
C LEU A 45 13.97 22.29 -0.39
N GLN A 46 15.11 22.63 -1.00
CA GLN A 46 15.67 21.88 -2.13
C GLN A 46 16.13 20.47 -1.73
N GLN A 47 16.58 20.26 -0.49
CA GLN A 47 16.87 18.92 0.01
C GLN A 47 15.57 18.16 0.30
N VAL A 48 14.53 18.84 0.80
CA VAL A 48 13.21 18.23 1.04
C VAL A 48 12.60 17.77 -0.28
N SER A 49 12.74 18.55 -1.36
CA SER A 49 12.20 18.22 -2.70
C SER A 49 12.80 16.96 -3.34
N VAL A 50 13.93 16.45 -2.82
CA VAL A 50 14.53 15.19 -3.29
C VAL A 50 13.72 13.99 -2.81
N ASP A 51 13.26 14.04 -1.57
CA ASP A 51 12.54 12.94 -0.92
C ASP A 51 11.01 13.14 -1.01
N PHE A 52 10.52 14.37 -0.90
CA PHE A 52 9.09 14.69 -0.85
C PHE A 52 8.68 15.55 -2.03
N LYS A 53 7.51 15.23 -2.61
CA LYS A 53 6.90 15.97 -3.71
C LYS A 53 6.30 17.28 -3.20
N PRO A 54 6.13 18.31 -4.05
CA PRO A 54 5.60 19.61 -3.61
C PRO A 54 4.24 19.59 -2.90
N TYR A 55 3.45 18.54 -3.12
CA TYR A 55 2.13 18.32 -2.50
C TYR A 55 2.16 17.34 -1.32
N ASP A 56 3.30 16.70 -1.04
CA ASP A 56 3.39 15.86 0.16
C ASP A 56 3.21 16.77 1.39
N PRO A 57 2.41 16.36 2.39
CA PRO A 57 2.17 17.15 3.59
C PRO A 57 3.47 17.62 4.28
N GLU A 58 4.51 16.77 4.25
CA GLU A 58 5.83 17.08 4.81
C GLU A 58 6.55 18.18 4.04
N TYR A 59 6.38 18.25 2.71
CA TYR A 59 6.94 19.31 1.87
C TYR A 59 6.25 20.64 2.15
N VAL A 60 4.90 20.66 2.17
CA VAL A 60 4.12 21.89 2.42
C VAL A 60 4.43 22.43 3.83
N ALA A 61 4.45 21.56 4.84
CA ALA A 61 4.84 21.93 6.19
C ALA A 61 6.28 22.48 6.27
N ALA A 62 7.23 21.87 5.55
CA ALA A 62 8.60 22.36 5.48
C ALA A 62 8.70 23.69 4.71
N GLN A 63 7.90 23.88 3.66
CA GLN A 63 7.83 25.12 2.90
C GLN A 63 7.36 26.26 3.79
N ASP A 64 6.25 26.09 4.51
CA ASP A 64 5.72 27.08 5.44
C ASP A 64 6.73 27.45 6.53
N LEU A 65 7.48 26.47 7.03
CA LEU A 65 8.52 26.68 8.02
C LEU A 65 9.72 27.46 7.46
N PHE A 66 10.21 27.11 6.27
CA PHE A 66 11.37 27.74 5.64
C PHE A 66 11.06 29.08 4.96
N ALA A 67 9.79 29.40 4.70
CA ALA A 67 9.37 30.64 4.02
C ALA A 67 9.53 31.91 4.87
N GLN A 68 9.86 31.77 6.16
CA GLN A 68 9.89 32.87 7.11
C GLN A 68 11.10 33.79 6.91
N GLN A 69 10.97 35.08 7.27
CA GLN A 69 12.07 36.06 7.14
C GLN A 69 13.35 35.66 7.90
N ILE A 70 13.17 35.03 9.06
CA ILE A 70 14.21 34.36 9.81
C ILE A 70 13.73 32.91 9.94
N THR A 71 14.57 31.97 9.53
CA THR A 71 14.23 30.54 9.49
C THR A 71 15.28 29.71 10.23
N PRO A 72 14.93 28.52 10.76
CA PRO A 72 15.89 27.61 11.36
C PRO A 72 16.98 27.20 10.36
N PRO A 73 18.22 26.92 10.82
CA PRO A 73 19.31 26.51 9.95
C PRO A 73 19.11 25.12 9.34
N TYR A 74 18.24 24.30 9.94
CA TYR A 74 17.80 23.01 9.44
C TYR A 74 16.57 22.55 10.22
N ILE A 75 15.85 21.58 9.65
CA ILE A 75 14.75 20.85 10.27
C ILE A 75 15.05 19.36 10.28
N TYR A 76 14.32 18.62 11.11
CA TYR A 76 14.19 17.18 10.97
C TYR A 76 12.81 16.83 10.41
N ILE A 77 12.76 15.83 9.53
CA ILE A 77 11.52 15.15 9.17
C ILE A 77 11.62 13.71 9.67
N GLY A 78 10.68 13.31 10.52
CA GLY A 78 10.58 11.97 11.08
C GLY A 78 9.48 11.19 10.38
N ARG A 79 9.69 9.89 10.14
CA ARG A 79 8.64 9.04 9.56
C ARG A 79 7.85 8.33 10.65
N ARG A 80 6.54 8.28 10.47
CA ARG A 80 5.68 7.34 11.19
C ARG A 80 5.86 5.94 10.65
N THR A 81 5.71 4.96 11.52
CA THR A 81 5.61 3.57 11.09
C THR A 81 4.30 3.42 10.35
N VAL A 82 4.33 3.08 9.06
CA VAL A 82 3.14 2.61 8.33
C VAL A 82 3.25 1.10 8.25
N ASN A 83 2.28 0.42 8.85
CA ASN A 83 2.19 -1.04 8.81
C ASN A 83 1.12 -1.50 7.82
N THR A 84 0.18 -0.64 7.42
CA THR A 84 -1.06 -1.13 6.80
C THR A 84 -1.38 -0.45 5.48
N VAL A 85 -1.93 -1.22 4.55
CA VAL A 85 -2.55 -0.74 3.31
C VAL A 85 -4.02 -1.13 3.34
N SER A 86 -4.91 -0.18 3.05
CA SER A 86 -6.31 -0.50 2.79
C SER A 86 -6.50 -0.75 1.30
N VAL A 87 -7.28 -1.76 0.93
CA VAL A 87 -7.76 -1.96 -0.44
C VAL A 87 -9.28 -1.85 -0.41
N ALA A 88 -9.84 -1.13 -1.39
CA ALA A 88 -11.27 -0.92 -1.53
C ALA A 88 -11.81 -1.59 -2.79
N VAL A 89 -12.97 -2.22 -2.67
CA VAL A 89 -13.81 -2.66 -3.78
C VAL A 89 -14.76 -1.51 -4.09
N GLU A 90 -14.46 -0.77 -5.15
CA GLU A 90 -15.21 0.44 -5.48
C GLU A 90 -16.57 0.09 -6.12
N THR A 91 -16.57 -0.86 -7.06
CA THR A 91 -17.77 -1.36 -7.72
C THR A 91 -17.68 -2.87 -7.90
N ALA A 92 -18.69 -3.56 -7.38
CA ALA A 92 -18.93 -4.96 -7.70
C ALA A 92 -19.57 -5.06 -9.08
N MET A 93 -18.89 -5.70 -10.02
CA MET A 93 -19.42 -6.08 -11.32
C MET A 93 -19.58 -7.59 -11.36
N PRO A 94 -20.67 -8.13 -11.94
CA PRO A 94 -20.83 -9.57 -12.08
C PRO A 94 -19.83 -10.13 -13.10
N ASP A 95 -19.41 -11.39 -12.91
CA ASP A 95 -18.58 -12.15 -13.85
C ASP A 95 -17.23 -11.46 -14.13
N ILE A 96 -16.57 -11.00 -13.05
CA ILE A 96 -15.28 -10.29 -13.05
C ILE A 96 -14.29 -10.95 -12.10
N GLU A 97 -13.04 -11.02 -12.55
CA GLU A 97 -11.90 -11.44 -11.74
C GLU A 97 -11.32 -10.24 -10.97
N TYR A 98 -11.27 -10.36 -9.66
CA TYR A 98 -10.55 -9.45 -8.79
C TYR A 98 -9.30 -10.15 -8.29
N THR A 99 -8.12 -9.55 -8.49
CA THR A 99 -6.84 -10.13 -8.11
C THR A 99 -6.01 -9.14 -7.30
N THR A 100 -5.52 -9.58 -6.14
CA THR A 100 -4.54 -8.87 -5.32
C THR A 100 -3.24 -9.65 -5.30
N THR A 101 -2.15 -9.06 -5.80
CA THR A 101 -0.82 -9.65 -5.75
C THR A 101 -0.08 -9.17 -4.52
N ILE A 102 0.33 -10.07 -3.62
CA ILE A 102 1.10 -9.75 -2.41
C ILE A 102 2.42 -10.53 -2.45
N ASN A 103 3.55 -9.84 -2.35
CA ASN A 103 4.89 -10.46 -2.43
C ASN A 103 5.07 -11.35 -3.69
N GLY A 104 4.42 -10.97 -4.79
CA GLY A 104 4.45 -11.72 -6.05
C GLY A 104 3.56 -12.97 -6.10
N THR A 105 2.72 -13.20 -5.08
CA THR A 105 1.71 -14.28 -5.08
C THR A 105 0.32 -13.68 -5.22
N ASP A 106 -0.49 -14.24 -6.11
CA ASP A 106 -1.84 -13.75 -6.41
C ASP A 106 -2.88 -14.37 -5.47
N ALA A 107 -3.76 -13.52 -4.93
CA ALA A 107 -5.01 -13.88 -4.29
C ALA A 107 -6.15 -13.42 -5.19
N THR A 108 -6.93 -14.37 -5.72
CA THR A 108 -7.92 -14.11 -6.78
C THR A 108 -9.30 -14.58 -6.35
N ILE A 109 -10.31 -13.74 -6.54
CA ILE A 109 -11.72 -14.07 -6.33
C ILE A 109 -12.55 -13.63 -7.53
N ASN A 110 -13.66 -14.30 -7.75
CA ASN A 110 -14.56 -14.04 -8.88
C ASN A 110 -15.96 -13.69 -8.39
N SER A 111 -16.63 -12.76 -9.05
CA SER A 111 -18.01 -12.36 -8.73
C SER A 111 -19.04 -12.98 -9.67
N THR A 112 -20.31 -13.10 -9.26
CA THR A 112 -21.41 -13.57 -10.14
C THR A 112 -22.69 -12.74 -10.00
N THR A 113 -23.65 -12.96 -10.90
CA THR A 113 -25.01 -12.41 -10.76
C THR A 113 -25.77 -13.05 -9.59
N THR A 114 -26.64 -12.25 -8.96
CA THR A 114 -27.57 -12.69 -7.92
C THR A 114 -28.53 -13.76 -8.43
N VAL A 115 -28.33 -15.01 -8.03
CA VAL A 115 -29.43 -15.89 -7.65
C VAL A 115 -29.05 -16.60 -6.36
N ASP A 116 -29.72 -16.18 -5.30
CA ASP A 116 -29.77 -16.84 -4.00
C ASP A 116 -30.24 -18.29 -4.21
N ASP A 117 -29.37 -19.27 -3.97
CA ASP A 117 -29.78 -20.48 -3.26
C ASP A 117 -28.58 -21.32 -2.77
N SER A 118 -28.60 -21.56 -1.45
CA SER A 118 -27.90 -22.59 -0.66
C SER A 118 -26.42 -22.42 -0.25
N VAL A 119 -26.26 -22.31 1.07
CA VAL A 119 -25.04 -22.27 1.90
C VAL A 119 -24.41 -23.67 2.06
N VAL A 120 -23.05 -23.78 2.09
CA VAL A 120 -22.15 -24.38 3.13
C VAL A 120 -20.75 -24.77 2.58
N THR A 121 -19.73 -24.14 3.20
CA THR A 121 -18.24 -24.20 3.27
C THR A 121 -17.30 -25.37 2.82
N LEU A 122 -16.14 -24.93 2.25
CA LEU A 122 -14.68 -25.20 2.49
C LEU A 122 -13.79 -26.22 1.68
N SER A 123 -12.82 -25.61 0.96
CA SER A 123 -11.36 -25.92 0.77
C SER A 123 -10.80 -26.84 -0.35
N GLY A 124 -9.88 -26.27 -1.18
CA GLY A 124 -8.53 -26.85 -1.44
C GLY A 124 -7.90 -26.83 -2.87
N ILE A 125 -6.98 -25.85 -3.12
CA ILE A 125 -5.65 -25.90 -3.83
C ILE A 125 -5.55 -26.16 -5.38
N VAL A 126 -4.66 -25.36 -6.02
CA VAL A 126 -4.30 -25.27 -7.48
C VAL A 126 -2.85 -25.74 -7.76
N THR A 127 -2.48 -26.14 -9.00
CA THR A 127 -1.08 -26.10 -9.52
C THR A 127 -0.95 -26.16 -11.07
N ASN A 128 -0.07 -25.31 -11.65
CA ASN A 128 0.73 -25.39 -12.91
C ASN A 128 0.45 -24.40 -14.08
N VAL A 129 1.49 -23.66 -14.53
CA VAL A 129 1.52 -22.71 -15.69
C VAL A 129 2.76 -22.99 -16.59
N ILE A 130 2.67 -22.86 -17.92
CA ILE A 130 3.74 -23.12 -18.94
C ILE A 130 3.92 -21.92 -19.90
N THR A 131 5.14 -21.66 -20.40
CA THR A 131 5.53 -20.59 -21.37
C THR A 131 6.15 -21.13 -22.69
N PHE A 132 6.06 -20.37 -23.80
CA PHE A 132 6.66 -20.64 -25.14
C PHE A 132 7.55 -19.47 -25.62
N ASP A 133 8.65 -19.76 -26.34
CA ASP A 133 9.52 -18.74 -26.97
C ASP A 133 9.18 -18.52 -28.44
N ILE A 134 8.99 -17.26 -28.86
CA ILE A 134 8.74 -16.86 -30.24
C ILE A 134 9.81 -15.83 -30.65
N SER A 135 10.61 -16.14 -31.67
CA SER A 135 11.69 -15.26 -32.13
C SER A 135 11.29 -14.46 -33.39
N PHE A 136 11.56 -13.15 -33.38
CA PHE A 136 11.31 -12.25 -34.51
C PHE A 136 12.61 -11.55 -34.93
N THR A 137 13.01 -11.65 -36.20
CA THR A 137 14.16 -10.90 -36.74
C THR A 137 13.69 -9.65 -37.48
N ARG A 138 14.21 -8.47 -37.11
CA ARG A 138 13.87 -7.17 -37.69
C ARG A 138 15.03 -6.59 -38.48
N ASP A 139 14.76 -6.06 -39.67
CA ASP A 139 15.67 -5.14 -40.36
C ASP A 139 14.99 -3.75 -40.49
N ASN A 140 15.52 -2.78 -39.74
CA ASN A 140 15.35 -1.32 -39.78
C ASN A 140 13.96 -0.59 -39.82
N VAL A 141 13.75 0.19 -38.74
CA VAL A 141 13.24 1.59 -38.64
C VAL A 141 11.74 1.95 -38.84
N SER A 142 11.18 2.50 -37.74
CA SER A 142 10.03 3.41 -37.50
C SER A 142 8.55 2.97 -37.65
N VAL A 143 7.80 3.35 -36.60
CA VAL A 143 6.40 3.15 -36.14
C VAL A 143 5.32 3.02 -37.23
N PRO A 144 4.33 2.10 -37.06
CA PRO A 144 2.90 2.52 -37.02
C PRO A 144 1.91 1.56 -36.29
N THR A 145 0.73 2.11 -36.01
CA THR A 145 -0.63 1.54 -35.85
C THR A 145 -0.81 0.07 -35.44
N VAL A 146 -1.47 -0.15 -34.29
CA VAL A 146 -1.87 -1.46 -33.76
C VAL A 146 -3.09 -1.98 -34.51
N ASN A 147 -2.94 -3.06 -35.29
CA ASN A 147 -4.04 -3.92 -35.68
C ASN A 147 -3.92 -5.24 -34.89
N THR A 148 -4.81 -5.44 -33.93
CA THR A 148 -4.90 -6.69 -33.16
C THR A 148 -5.56 -7.75 -34.04
N VAL A 149 -4.85 -8.86 -34.33
CA VAL A 149 -5.46 -10.02 -34.98
C VAL A 149 -5.92 -10.98 -33.87
N ALA A 150 -7.23 -11.15 -33.71
CA ALA A 150 -7.78 -12.19 -32.84
C ALA A 150 -7.68 -13.54 -33.57
N LEU A 151 -7.03 -14.52 -32.95
CA LEU A 151 -7.02 -15.91 -33.43
C LEU A 151 -8.18 -16.69 -32.80
N ALA A 152 -8.77 -17.62 -33.54
CA ALA A 152 -9.70 -18.58 -32.96
C ALA A 152 -8.97 -19.52 -31.97
N PRO A 153 -9.63 -20.04 -30.92
CA PRO A 153 -9.03 -20.99 -29.99
C PRO A 153 -8.55 -22.25 -30.74
N VAL A 154 -7.26 -22.57 -30.62
CA VAL A 154 -6.69 -23.81 -31.17
C VAL A 154 -6.76 -24.88 -30.07
N ALA A 155 -7.46 -25.99 -30.33
CA ALA A 155 -7.49 -27.11 -29.40
C ALA A 155 -6.10 -27.79 -29.33
N PHE A 156 -5.55 -27.91 -28.12
CA PHE A 156 -4.32 -28.63 -27.86
C PHE A 156 -4.65 -30.11 -27.64
N SER A 157 -4.14 -31.01 -28.48
CA SER A 157 -4.14 -32.46 -28.20
C SER A 157 -2.93 -32.82 -27.34
N ASN A 158 -3.01 -33.94 -26.61
CA ASN A 158 -1.83 -34.49 -25.93
C ASN A 158 -0.77 -34.77 -26.99
N GLY A 159 0.40 -34.13 -26.87
CA GLY A 159 1.52 -34.40 -27.75
C GLY A 159 1.98 -35.85 -27.61
N THR A 160 2.35 -36.47 -28.73
CA THR A 160 3.01 -37.78 -28.74
C THR A 160 4.36 -37.68 -29.39
N SER A 161 5.39 -38.22 -28.75
CA SER A 161 6.70 -38.46 -29.36
C SER A 161 6.88 -39.94 -29.62
N ILE A 162 7.24 -40.29 -30.85
CA ILE A 162 7.65 -41.65 -31.21
C ILE A 162 9.17 -41.65 -31.32
N ILE A 163 9.82 -42.57 -30.61
CA ILE A 163 11.26 -42.81 -30.71
C ILE A 163 11.45 -44.17 -31.37
N ASP A 164 12.13 -44.21 -32.51
CA ASP A 164 12.47 -45.41 -33.25
C ASP A 164 13.98 -45.62 -33.32
N PHE A 165 14.46 -46.80 -32.95
CA PHE A 165 15.87 -47.17 -33.05
C PHE A 165 16.13 -48.05 -34.29
N ASP A 166 17.20 -47.74 -35.02
CA ASP A 166 17.54 -48.40 -36.28
C ASP A 166 18.21 -49.79 -36.11
N ILE A 167 18.91 -50.03 -34.99
CA ILE A 167 19.58 -51.29 -34.65
C ILE A 167 19.33 -51.71 -33.18
N ASP A 168 19.63 -52.96 -32.82
CA ASP A 168 19.50 -53.48 -31.44
C ASP A 168 20.57 -52.89 -30.50
N PHE A 169 20.27 -52.81 -29.20
CA PHE A 169 21.21 -52.36 -28.18
C PHE A 169 22.30 -53.41 -27.88
N ALA A 170 23.57 -52.97 -27.80
CA ALA A 170 24.71 -53.83 -27.48
C ALA A 170 25.23 -53.56 -26.05
N SER A 171 25.49 -54.62 -25.26
CA SER A 171 25.95 -54.46 -23.87
C SER A 171 27.26 -53.65 -23.77
N GLY A 172 27.30 -52.65 -22.89
CA GLY A 172 28.50 -51.84 -22.62
C GLY A 172 28.33 -50.34 -22.83
N ASP A 173 27.23 -49.94 -23.48
CA ASP A 173 26.92 -48.55 -23.82
C ASP A 173 25.76 -48.00 -22.96
N SER A 174 25.47 -46.69 -23.10
CA SER A 174 24.35 -46.06 -22.38
C SER A 174 23.61 -45.04 -23.24
N ILE A 175 22.36 -44.75 -22.87
CA ILE A 175 21.47 -43.82 -23.57
C ILE A 175 20.98 -42.73 -22.63
N VAL A 176 20.94 -41.50 -23.15
CA VAL A 176 20.42 -40.33 -22.45
C VAL A 176 19.33 -39.71 -23.32
N ALA A 177 18.10 -39.66 -22.81
CA ALA A 177 17.03 -38.90 -23.41
C ALA A 177 17.02 -37.46 -22.85
N THR A 178 16.74 -36.49 -23.71
CA THR A 178 16.45 -35.10 -23.31
C THR A 178 14.97 -34.84 -23.56
N VAL A 179 14.25 -34.47 -22.51
CA VAL A 179 12.81 -34.16 -22.57
C VAL A 179 12.61 -32.73 -22.10
N ASP A 180 12.02 -31.91 -22.97
CA ASP A 180 11.84 -30.46 -22.80
C ASP A 180 13.11 -29.72 -22.31
N GLY A 181 14.25 -30.01 -22.94
CA GLY A 181 15.54 -29.37 -22.68
C GLY A 181 16.27 -29.87 -21.42
N ILE A 182 15.70 -30.83 -20.68
CA ILE A 182 16.34 -31.45 -19.52
C ILE A 182 16.86 -32.83 -19.92
N ALA A 183 18.18 -33.01 -19.83
CA ALA A 183 18.81 -34.32 -19.99
C ALA A 183 18.51 -35.20 -18.77
N LEU A 184 18.03 -36.42 -19.01
CA LEU A 184 17.70 -37.40 -17.97
C LEU A 184 18.94 -38.21 -17.56
N SER A 185 18.78 -39.09 -16.56
CA SER A 185 19.87 -39.95 -16.13
C SER A 185 20.23 -40.96 -17.23
N ALA A 186 21.51 -41.27 -17.36
CA ALA A 186 21.96 -42.27 -18.33
C ALA A 186 21.43 -43.65 -17.96
N VAL A 187 20.78 -44.32 -18.92
CA VAL A 187 20.30 -45.69 -18.79
C VAL A 187 21.30 -46.62 -19.45
N PRO A 188 21.90 -47.58 -18.71
CA PRO A 188 22.84 -48.54 -19.29
C PRO A 188 22.11 -49.57 -20.16
N PHE A 189 22.73 -50.00 -21.27
CA PHE A 189 22.17 -51.06 -22.09
C PHE A 189 22.21 -52.40 -21.37
N ASN A 190 21.08 -53.10 -21.39
CA ASN A 190 20.96 -54.46 -20.91
C ASN A 190 21.30 -55.45 -22.04
N THR A 191 21.49 -56.73 -21.69
CA THR A 191 21.61 -57.82 -22.67
C THR A 191 20.30 -58.13 -23.39
N ASP A 192 19.18 -57.62 -22.88
CA ASP A 192 17.84 -57.79 -23.44
C ASP A 192 17.29 -56.43 -23.94
N GLU A 193 16.88 -56.41 -25.21
CA GLU A 193 16.34 -55.23 -25.91
C GLU A 193 15.10 -54.67 -25.19
N ALA A 194 14.17 -55.56 -24.84
CA ALA A 194 12.92 -55.18 -24.20
C ALA A 194 13.16 -54.58 -22.80
N THR A 195 14.13 -55.13 -22.06
CA THR A 195 14.56 -54.59 -20.76
C THR A 195 15.19 -53.21 -20.92
N THR A 196 16.04 -53.01 -21.92
CA THR A 196 16.66 -51.69 -22.19
C THR A 196 15.62 -50.62 -22.55
N LEU A 197 14.63 -50.95 -23.39
CA LEU A 197 13.53 -50.05 -23.73
C LEU A 197 12.60 -49.78 -22.53
N ALA A 198 12.35 -50.78 -21.69
CA ALA A 198 11.53 -50.63 -20.48
C ALA A 198 12.23 -49.74 -19.44
N ASP A 199 13.54 -49.90 -19.26
CA ASP A 199 14.33 -49.08 -18.35
C ASP A 199 14.41 -47.63 -18.87
N LEU A 200 14.63 -47.44 -20.18
CA LEU A 200 14.60 -46.13 -20.81
C LEU A 200 13.23 -45.45 -20.69
N LEU A 201 12.15 -46.19 -20.93
CA LEU A 201 10.79 -45.68 -20.74
C LEU A 201 10.51 -45.30 -19.29
N THR A 202 11.02 -46.09 -18.34
CA THR A 202 10.89 -45.80 -16.90
C THR A 202 11.59 -44.50 -16.55
N GLU A 203 12.80 -44.29 -17.05
CA GLU A 203 13.54 -43.04 -16.86
C GLU A 203 12.83 -41.86 -17.54
N ILE A 204 12.33 -42.02 -18.78
CA ILE A 204 11.55 -40.97 -19.46
C ILE A 204 10.28 -40.60 -18.67
N LYS A 205 9.62 -41.56 -18.02
CA LYS A 205 8.46 -41.31 -17.16
C LYS A 205 8.78 -40.52 -15.88
N THR A 206 10.06 -40.38 -15.51
CA THR A 206 10.46 -39.50 -14.41
C THR A 206 10.44 -38.02 -14.83
N ALA A 207 10.45 -37.73 -16.13
CA ALA A 207 10.39 -36.37 -16.66
C ALA A 207 9.01 -35.75 -16.39
N SER A 208 9.02 -34.49 -15.95
CA SER A 208 7.79 -33.76 -15.59
C SER A 208 6.86 -33.61 -16.80
N GLY A 209 5.65 -34.15 -16.67
CA GLY A 209 4.58 -34.06 -17.67
C GLY A 209 4.49 -35.23 -18.64
N VAL A 210 5.22 -36.34 -18.41
CA VAL A 210 5.06 -37.59 -19.18
C VAL A 210 3.95 -38.45 -18.58
N ASP A 211 3.02 -38.90 -19.41
CA ASP A 211 1.84 -39.67 -19.03
C ASP A 211 2.18 -41.15 -18.76
N GLY A 212 1.52 -41.71 -17.75
CA GLY A 212 1.69 -43.09 -17.34
C GLY A 212 1.33 -44.12 -18.44
N SER A 213 0.51 -43.72 -19.42
CA SER A 213 0.15 -44.49 -20.62
C SER A 213 1.27 -44.61 -21.65
N SER A 214 2.37 -43.84 -21.52
CA SER A 214 3.56 -44.00 -22.37
C SER A 214 4.03 -45.46 -22.33
N SER A 215 4.38 -46.00 -23.50
CA SER A 215 4.55 -47.45 -23.66
C SER A 215 5.66 -47.79 -24.64
N VAL A 216 6.19 -49.01 -24.49
CA VAL A 216 6.99 -49.65 -25.53
C VAL A 216 6.01 -50.08 -26.63
N SER A 217 6.01 -49.37 -27.75
CA SER A 217 5.03 -49.53 -28.83
C SER A 217 5.46 -50.51 -29.92
N GLY A 218 6.74 -50.93 -29.91
CA GLY A 218 7.28 -51.92 -30.84
C GLY A 218 8.59 -52.53 -30.34
N SER A 219 9.20 -53.43 -31.12
CA SER A 219 10.44 -54.13 -30.72
C SER A 219 11.66 -53.22 -30.58
N ARG A 220 11.61 -52.01 -31.15
CA ARG A 220 12.65 -50.96 -31.10
C ARG A 220 12.02 -49.55 -31.01
N GLN A 221 10.79 -49.47 -30.49
CA GLN A 221 9.99 -48.24 -30.55
C GLN A 221 9.36 -47.91 -29.20
N LEU A 222 9.41 -46.62 -28.84
CA LEU A 222 8.68 -46.05 -27.71
C LEU A 222 7.64 -45.05 -28.21
N THR A 223 6.45 -45.09 -27.63
CA THR A 223 5.45 -44.02 -27.74
C THR A 223 5.36 -43.30 -26.41
N ILE A 224 5.76 -42.03 -26.41
CA ILE A 224 5.72 -41.15 -25.25
C ILE A 224 4.51 -40.24 -25.39
N VAL A 225 3.60 -40.32 -24.42
CA VAL A 225 2.40 -39.50 -24.32
C VAL A 225 2.63 -38.49 -23.21
N PHE A 226 2.26 -37.23 -23.41
CA PHE A 226 2.39 -36.19 -22.37
C PHE A 226 1.04 -35.91 -21.69
N THR A 227 1.07 -35.66 -20.36
CA THR A 227 -0.14 -35.44 -19.52
C THR A 227 -0.75 -34.05 -19.68
N VAL A 228 -0.01 -33.09 -20.24
CA VAL A 228 -0.43 -31.69 -20.35
C VAL A 228 -0.63 -31.32 -21.83
N PRO A 229 -1.76 -30.71 -22.21
CA PRO A 229 -1.93 -30.16 -23.56
C PRO A 229 -0.87 -29.06 -23.81
N GLY A 230 -0.04 -29.24 -24.83
CA GLY A 230 1.12 -28.38 -25.11
C GLY A 230 2.26 -29.14 -25.82
N ASN A 231 3.23 -28.41 -26.38
CA ASN A 231 4.30 -28.97 -27.21
C ASN A 231 5.47 -29.52 -26.36
N LYS A 232 5.17 -30.45 -25.46
CA LYS A 232 6.21 -31.26 -24.82
C LYS A 232 6.74 -32.26 -25.84
N ALA A 233 8.06 -32.40 -25.91
CA ALA A 233 8.69 -33.28 -26.88
C ALA A 233 9.92 -33.97 -26.30
N VAL A 234 10.23 -35.14 -26.86
CA VAL A 234 11.57 -35.69 -26.73
C VAL A 234 12.45 -34.91 -27.70
N ASP A 235 13.39 -34.12 -27.18
CA ASP A 235 14.23 -33.23 -27.99
C ASP A 235 15.38 -33.98 -28.64
N SER A 236 15.96 -34.94 -27.91
CA SER A 236 17.04 -35.79 -28.40
C SER A 236 17.14 -37.08 -27.60
N VAL A 237 17.72 -38.09 -28.22
CA VAL A 237 18.11 -39.34 -27.57
C VAL A 237 19.51 -39.64 -28.06
N ILE A 238 20.48 -39.52 -27.15
CA ILE A 238 21.90 -39.64 -27.47
C ILE A 238 22.41 -40.92 -26.84
N THR A 239 22.93 -41.80 -27.68
CA THR A 239 23.64 -43.00 -27.26
C THR A 239 25.13 -42.66 -27.14
N THR A 240 25.80 -43.25 -26.15
CA THR A 240 27.24 -43.03 -25.93
C THR A 240 27.92 -44.39 -25.81
N GLY A 241 28.86 -44.68 -26.72
CA GLY A 241 29.51 -45.99 -26.73
C GLY A 241 30.07 -46.46 -28.06
N GLY A 242 30.17 -47.78 -28.24
CA GLY A 242 30.82 -48.41 -29.39
C GLY A 242 30.00 -48.40 -30.68
N ALA A 243 28.92 -49.18 -30.74
CA ALA A 243 28.01 -49.23 -31.88
C ALA A 243 26.70 -48.54 -31.49
N GLU A 244 26.61 -47.26 -31.80
CA GLU A 244 25.53 -46.38 -31.34
C GLU A 244 24.25 -46.60 -32.17
N PRO A 245 23.14 -47.09 -31.57
CA PRO A 245 21.86 -47.05 -32.25
C PRO A 245 21.43 -45.61 -32.47
N THR A 246 20.97 -45.32 -33.68
CA THR A 246 20.46 -44.01 -34.07
C THR A 246 18.98 -43.93 -33.74
N ALA A 247 18.63 -43.02 -32.84
CA ALA A 247 17.24 -42.71 -32.53
C ALA A 247 16.66 -41.73 -33.57
N THR A 248 15.61 -42.14 -34.26
CA THR A 248 14.76 -41.23 -35.03
C THR A 248 13.57 -40.82 -34.17
N ILE A 249 13.41 -39.52 -33.95
CA ILE A 249 12.33 -38.99 -33.13
C ILE A 249 11.29 -38.34 -34.04
N THR A 250 10.06 -38.79 -33.95
CA THR A 250 8.91 -38.19 -34.63
C THR A 250 7.98 -37.59 -33.59
N ASN A 251 7.94 -36.26 -33.52
CA ASN A 251 7.04 -35.54 -32.62
C ASN A 251 5.73 -35.20 -33.35
N ASP A 252 4.59 -35.39 -32.70
CA ASP A 252 3.30 -34.96 -33.25
C ASP A 252 3.25 -33.43 -33.31
N SER A 253 3.22 -32.88 -34.53
CA SER A 253 3.26 -31.42 -34.78
C SER A 253 1.86 -30.79 -34.89
N THR A 254 0.78 -31.54 -34.65
CA THR A 254 -0.62 -31.11 -34.85
C THR A 254 -0.93 -29.72 -34.27
N THR A 255 -0.41 -29.42 -33.08
CA THR A 255 -0.64 -28.15 -32.39
C THR A 255 0.15 -26.99 -33.00
N ILE A 256 1.45 -27.16 -33.25
CA ILE A 256 2.29 -26.09 -33.84
C ILE A 256 1.91 -25.84 -35.31
N THR A 257 1.47 -26.87 -36.03
CA THR A 257 0.93 -26.78 -37.38
C THR A 257 -0.43 -26.07 -37.40
N ALA A 258 -1.31 -26.31 -36.43
CA ALA A 258 -2.58 -25.60 -36.32
C ALA A 258 -2.38 -24.11 -35.99
N ILE A 259 -1.44 -23.79 -35.10
CA ILE A 259 -1.04 -22.41 -34.81
C ILE A 259 -0.44 -21.74 -36.06
N ALA A 260 0.46 -22.43 -36.78
CA ALA A 260 1.03 -21.90 -38.01
C ALA A 260 -0.01 -21.64 -39.10
N ASN A 261 -1.01 -22.52 -39.23
CA ASN A 261 -2.10 -22.37 -40.20
C ASN A 261 -3.00 -21.18 -39.87
N GLU A 262 -3.35 -20.97 -38.60
CA GLU A 262 -4.15 -19.81 -38.20
C GLU A 262 -3.38 -18.49 -38.34
N ILE A 263 -2.09 -18.48 -38.04
CA ILE A 263 -1.23 -17.33 -38.34
C ILE A 263 -1.18 -17.07 -39.86
N GLY A 264 -1.17 -18.13 -40.68
CA GLY A 264 -1.18 -18.02 -42.15
C GLY A 264 -2.51 -17.51 -42.73
N ALA A 265 -3.63 -17.70 -42.01
CA ALA A 265 -4.94 -17.20 -42.39
C ALA A 265 -5.14 -15.70 -42.06
N ALA A 266 -4.26 -15.11 -41.26
CA ALA A 266 -4.32 -13.72 -40.84
C ALA A 266 -4.06 -12.74 -41.99
N SER A 267 -4.88 -11.68 -42.07
CA SER A 267 -4.74 -10.62 -43.06
C SER A 267 -3.38 -9.91 -42.93
N GLY A 268 -2.59 -9.93 -44.00
CA GLY A 268 -1.24 -9.32 -44.05
C GLY A 268 -0.08 -10.31 -43.96
N VAL A 269 -0.35 -11.58 -43.68
CA VAL A 269 0.64 -12.67 -43.71
C VAL A 269 0.70 -13.28 -45.12
N THR A 270 1.89 -13.40 -45.69
CA THR A 270 2.16 -14.08 -46.97
C THR A 270 2.36 -15.58 -46.80
N SER A 271 3.08 -16.00 -45.75
CA SER A 271 3.22 -17.41 -45.39
C SER A 271 3.56 -17.59 -43.91
N SER A 272 3.17 -18.72 -43.33
CA SER A 272 3.52 -19.13 -41.97
C SER A 272 3.87 -20.62 -42.01
N THR A 273 5.09 -20.98 -41.61
CA THR A 273 5.65 -22.32 -41.80
C THR A 273 6.35 -22.78 -40.53
N VAL A 274 6.06 -24.00 -40.07
CA VAL A 274 6.78 -24.65 -38.97
C VAL A 274 8.20 -24.97 -39.45
N THR A 275 9.22 -24.41 -38.80
CA THR A 275 10.64 -24.59 -39.18
C THR A 275 11.44 -25.44 -38.20
N GLY A 276 10.86 -25.78 -37.05
CA GLY A 276 11.46 -26.65 -36.04
C GLY A 276 10.40 -27.21 -35.08
N PRO A 277 10.78 -28.12 -34.16
CA PRO A 277 9.83 -28.76 -33.24
C PRO A 277 9.09 -27.75 -32.37
N LYS A 278 9.66 -26.56 -32.11
CA LYS A 278 9.05 -25.44 -31.36
C LYS A 278 9.13 -24.10 -32.11
N GLU A 279 9.34 -24.10 -33.43
CA GLU A 279 9.59 -22.87 -34.20
C GLU A 279 8.60 -22.68 -35.36
N ILE A 280 8.07 -21.47 -35.49
CA ILE A 280 7.24 -21.03 -36.63
C ILE A 280 7.90 -19.80 -37.26
N THR A 281 8.16 -19.85 -38.56
CA THR A 281 8.62 -18.72 -39.36
C THR A 281 7.44 -18.08 -40.09
N VAL A 282 7.28 -16.76 -39.97
CA VAL A 282 6.17 -15.98 -40.56
C VAL A 282 6.73 -14.92 -41.52
N VAL A 283 6.15 -14.84 -42.73
CA VAL A 283 6.51 -13.89 -43.80
C VAL A 283 5.33 -12.99 -44.09
N PHE A 284 5.51 -11.66 -44.12
CA PHE A 284 4.44 -10.67 -44.30
C PHE A 284 4.39 -10.07 -45.71
N ALA A 285 3.18 -9.66 -46.14
CA ALA A 285 2.92 -9.12 -47.47
C ALA A 285 3.27 -7.62 -47.56
N SER A 286 4.54 -7.31 -47.86
CA SER A 286 5.08 -5.97 -48.20
C SER A 286 5.22 -4.94 -47.06
N SER A 287 5.96 -3.86 -47.36
CA SER A 287 6.63 -2.90 -46.46
C SER A 287 5.71 -1.98 -45.62
N SER A 288 4.44 -2.33 -45.42
CA SER A 288 3.57 -1.67 -44.45
C SER A 288 3.47 -2.53 -43.19
N SER A 289 4.38 -2.25 -42.27
CA SER A 289 4.39 -2.54 -40.84
C SER A 289 3.19 -3.30 -40.26
N ALA A 290 3.37 -4.60 -40.07
CA ALA A 290 2.62 -5.39 -39.09
C ALA A 290 3.64 -5.92 -38.06
N ILE A 291 3.41 -5.67 -36.77
CA ILE A 291 4.19 -6.24 -35.66
C ILE A 291 3.22 -7.14 -34.86
N VAL A 292 3.57 -8.41 -34.68
CA VAL A 292 2.88 -9.31 -33.75
C VAL A 292 3.63 -9.23 -32.42
N ASN A 293 3.10 -8.46 -31.45
CA ASN A 293 3.78 -8.22 -30.18
C ASN A 293 3.42 -9.23 -29.07
N SER A 294 2.42 -10.08 -29.28
CA SER A 294 2.10 -11.20 -28.38
C SER A 294 1.21 -12.25 -29.06
N VAL A 295 1.46 -13.52 -28.74
CA VAL A 295 0.49 -14.61 -28.91
C VAL A 295 -0.09 -14.85 -27.52
N VAL A 296 -1.35 -14.45 -27.30
CA VAL A 296 -2.02 -14.69 -26.03
C VAL A 296 -2.78 -16.01 -26.13
N THR A 297 -2.25 -17.06 -25.53
CA THR A 297 -3.05 -18.22 -25.11
C THR A 297 -3.56 -17.91 -23.70
N THR A 298 -4.74 -17.32 -23.55
CA THR A 298 -5.33 -17.12 -22.22
C THR A 298 -5.67 -18.48 -21.62
N LEU A 299 -4.79 -19.00 -20.77
CA LEU A 299 -5.17 -19.94 -19.72
C LEU A 299 -5.80 -19.09 -18.61
N GLY A 300 -7.13 -18.96 -18.60
CA GLY A 300 -7.84 -18.40 -17.45
C GLY A 300 -7.65 -19.33 -16.24
N ALA A 301 -7.51 -18.77 -15.05
CA ALA A 301 -7.55 -19.56 -13.82
C ALA A 301 -8.84 -20.39 -13.79
N THR A 302 -8.76 -21.69 -13.50
CA THR A 302 -9.95 -22.53 -13.31
C THR A 302 -10.22 -22.66 -11.81
N GLN A 303 -11.47 -22.49 -11.40
CA GLN A 303 -11.88 -22.58 -9.98
C GLN A 303 -12.96 -23.63 -9.77
N PRO A 304 -13.01 -24.28 -8.59
CA PRO A 304 -14.06 -25.25 -8.29
C PRO A 304 -15.40 -24.52 -8.16
N ILE A 305 -16.34 -24.82 -9.06
CA ILE A 305 -17.68 -24.24 -9.09
C ILE A 305 -18.72 -25.16 -8.44
N ALA A 306 -18.48 -26.46 -8.43
CA ALA A 306 -19.33 -27.43 -7.76
C ALA A 306 -18.56 -28.69 -7.35
N THR A 307 -18.94 -29.28 -6.21
CA THR A 307 -18.50 -30.62 -5.79
C THR A 307 -19.72 -31.50 -5.55
N ILE A 308 -19.69 -32.71 -6.10
CA ILE A 308 -20.72 -33.72 -5.92
C ILE A 308 -20.09 -34.88 -5.15
N THR A 309 -20.64 -35.22 -4.00
CA THR A 309 -20.16 -36.34 -3.17
C THR A 309 -21.25 -37.38 -2.98
N GLN A 310 -21.01 -38.61 -3.45
CA GLN A 310 -21.90 -39.75 -3.18
C GLN A 310 -21.65 -40.33 -1.78
N ASP A 311 -22.74 -40.58 -1.05
CA ASP A 311 -22.76 -41.09 0.32
C ASP A 311 -22.59 -42.62 0.43
N GLY A 312 -22.66 -43.35 -0.69
CA GLY A 312 -22.65 -44.81 -0.72
C GLY A 312 -22.41 -45.42 -2.12
N PRO A 313 -22.22 -46.76 -2.20
CA PRO A 313 -21.92 -47.44 -3.46
C PRO A 313 -23.11 -47.52 -4.41
N LEU A 314 -22.84 -47.41 -5.71
CA LEU A 314 -23.84 -47.58 -6.77
C LEU A 314 -24.24 -49.06 -6.92
N VAL A 315 -25.53 -49.30 -7.17
CA VAL A 315 -26.11 -50.64 -7.28
C VAL A 315 -26.49 -50.93 -8.73
N ALA A 316 -26.39 -52.20 -9.14
CA ALA A 316 -26.79 -52.64 -10.47
C ALA A 316 -28.23 -52.23 -10.81
N SER A 317 -28.43 -51.81 -12.06
CA SER A 317 -29.70 -51.29 -12.62
C SER A 317 -30.08 -49.85 -12.25
N ASN A 318 -29.29 -49.15 -11.44
CA ASN A 318 -29.51 -47.71 -11.20
C ASN A 318 -29.09 -46.86 -12.42
N SER A 319 -29.79 -45.76 -12.66
CA SER A 319 -29.39 -44.67 -13.56
C SER A 319 -29.24 -43.36 -12.80
N ILE A 320 -28.30 -42.51 -13.21
CA ILE A 320 -28.08 -41.20 -12.59
C ILE A 320 -28.52 -40.12 -13.56
N ALA A 321 -29.44 -39.28 -13.12
CA ALA A 321 -29.86 -38.07 -13.84
C ALA A 321 -29.21 -36.85 -13.18
N VAL A 322 -28.68 -35.94 -13.99
CA VAL A 322 -28.04 -34.71 -13.54
C VAL A 322 -28.66 -33.54 -14.27
N GLU A 323 -28.94 -32.46 -13.55
CA GLU A 323 -29.39 -31.20 -14.11
C GLU A 323 -28.33 -30.13 -13.87
N VAL A 324 -27.97 -29.40 -14.93
CA VAL A 324 -26.95 -28.36 -14.91
C VAL A 324 -27.52 -27.09 -15.55
N ASN A 325 -27.51 -25.98 -14.81
CA ASN A 325 -28.11 -24.70 -15.19
C ASN A 325 -29.56 -24.84 -15.74
N GLY A 326 -30.39 -25.65 -15.08
CA GLY A 326 -31.78 -25.91 -15.47
C GLY A 326 -31.96 -26.82 -16.69
N HIS A 327 -30.89 -27.50 -17.15
CA HIS A 327 -30.92 -28.43 -18.27
C HIS A 327 -30.64 -29.86 -17.83
N ALA A 328 -31.56 -30.77 -18.13
CA ALA A 328 -31.42 -32.18 -17.83
C ALA A 328 -30.48 -32.89 -18.81
N LEU A 329 -29.40 -33.49 -18.29
CA LEU A 329 -28.48 -34.31 -19.07
C LEU A 329 -29.05 -35.71 -19.35
N THR A 330 -28.50 -36.38 -20.37
CA THR A 330 -28.85 -37.78 -20.67
C THR A 330 -28.49 -38.67 -19.47
N PRO A 331 -29.42 -39.47 -18.92
CA PRO A 331 -29.15 -40.31 -17.76
C PRO A 331 -28.06 -41.37 -18.03
N VAL A 332 -27.15 -41.55 -17.07
CA VAL A 332 -26.07 -42.54 -17.15
C VAL A 332 -26.44 -43.79 -16.37
N VAL A 333 -26.49 -44.95 -17.03
CA VAL A 333 -26.77 -46.25 -16.40
C VAL A 333 -25.49 -46.80 -15.76
N PHE A 334 -25.61 -47.39 -14.56
CA PHE A 334 -24.48 -47.99 -13.87
C PHE A 334 -23.84 -49.13 -14.68
N SER A 335 -22.53 -49.03 -14.90
CA SER A 335 -21.76 -49.93 -15.77
C SER A 335 -21.01 -51.05 -15.03
N GLY A 336 -21.29 -51.27 -13.75
CA GLY A 336 -20.59 -52.27 -12.92
C GLY A 336 -19.32 -51.74 -12.23
N SER A 337 -18.90 -50.50 -12.53
CA SER A 337 -17.78 -49.80 -11.88
C SER A 337 -18.19 -48.38 -11.50
N SER A 338 -17.98 -48.03 -10.23
CA SER A 338 -18.22 -46.67 -9.72
C SER A 338 -17.35 -45.65 -10.44
N LEU A 339 -16.07 -45.97 -10.70
CA LEU A 339 -15.17 -45.11 -11.46
C LEU A 339 -15.70 -44.88 -12.88
N ALA A 340 -16.02 -45.95 -13.61
CA ALA A 340 -16.49 -45.81 -15.00
C ALA A 340 -17.82 -45.03 -15.09
N THR A 341 -18.73 -45.25 -14.12
CA THR A 341 -20.02 -44.54 -14.07
C THR A 341 -19.83 -43.07 -13.71
N MET A 342 -19.01 -42.75 -12.70
CA MET A 342 -18.73 -41.37 -12.29
C MET A 342 -17.91 -40.61 -13.32
N THR A 343 -16.98 -41.26 -14.03
CA THR A 343 -16.23 -40.67 -15.15
C THR A 343 -17.14 -40.35 -16.32
N ALA A 344 -18.11 -41.20 -16.64
CA ALA A 344 -19.09 -40.93 -17.68
C ALA A 344 -20.00 -39.73 -17.32
N ILE A 345 -20.36 -39.59 -16.04
CA ILE A 345 -21.14 -38.44 -15.55
C ILE A 345 -20.30 -37.16 -15.58
N ALA A 346 -19.05 -37.21 -15.11
CA ALA A 346 -18.13 -36.08 -15.19
C ALA A 346 -17.93 -35.62 -16.64
N ALA A 347 -17.72 -36.56 -17.57
CA ALA A 347 -17.61 -36.25 -18.99
C ALA A 347 -18.89 -35.63 -19.58
N ALA A 348 -20.08 -36.06 -19.14
CA ALA A 348 -21.35 -35.47 -19.56
C ALA A 348 -21.54 -34.03 -19.05
N ILE A 349 -21.22 -33.77 -17.78
CA ILE A 349 -21.25 -32.43 -17.17
C ILE A 349 -20.26 -31.51 -17.91
N GLN A 350 -19.04 -31.98 -18.12
CA GLN A 350 -18.00 -31.24 -18.84
C GLN A 350 -18.41 -30.95 -20.29
N ALA A 351 -18.97 -31.92 -21.00
CA ALA A 351 -19.41 -31.76 -22.38
C ALA A 351 -20.54 -30.73 -22.51
N TYR A 352 -21.50 -30.73 -21.58
CA TYR A 352 -22.59 -29.75 -21.57
C TYR A 352 -22.07 -28.34 -21.30
N LEU A 353 -21.27 -28.15 -20.26
CA LEU A 353 -20.65 -26.86 -19.93
C LEU A 353 -19.77 -26.33 -21.07
N ASN A 354 -19.13 -27.20 -21.84
CA ASN A 354 -18.30 -26.79 -22.98
C ASN A 354 -19.06 -26.71 -24.32
N SER A 355 -20.37 -26.99 -24.34
CA SER A 355 -21.18 -26.96 -25.58
C SER A 355 -21.71 -25.57 -25.91
N SER A 356 -22.03 -25.34 -27.18
CA SER A 356 -22.72 -24.14 -27.66
C SER A 356 -24.20 -24.03 -27.23
N GLN A 357 -24.71 -25.01 -26.48
CA GLN A 357 -26.04 -24.95 -25.86
C GLN A 357 -26.04 -24.27 -24.49
N SER A 358 -24.86 -24.10 -23.87
CA SER A 358 -24.68 -23.19 -22.74
C SER A 358 -24.86 -21.74 -23.23
N VAL A 359 -25.69 -20.95 -22.54
CA VAL A 359 -25.90 -19.52 -22.84
C VAL A 359 -24.63 -18.68 -22.56
N TYR A 360 -23.60 -19.30 -21.99
CA TYR A 360 -22.34 -18.71 -21.53
C TYR A 360 -21.15 -19.23 -22.36
N SER A 361 -20.13 -18.40 -22.55
CA SER A 361 -19.01 -18.60 -23.50
C SER A 361 -18.40 -20.02 -23.43
N PRO A 362 -18.34 -20.79 -24.55
CA PRO A 362 -17.94 -22.19 -24.53
C PRO A 362 -16.41 -22.39 -24.33
N GLY A 363 -16.03 -23.38 -23.49
CA GLY A 363 -14.81 -24.16 -23.76
C GLY A 363 -13.73 -24.35 -22.67
N ILE A 364 -13.99 -24.22 -21.36
CA ILE A 364 -12.92 -24.35 -20.33
C ILE A 364 -13.33 -25.13 -19.06
N ALA A 365 -14.54 -25.69 -18.99
CA ALA A 365 -14.93 -26.51 -17.83
C ALA A 365 -14.19 -27.86 -17.84
N THR A 366 -13.81 -28.34 -16.66
CA THR A 366 -13.27 -29.67 -16.38
C THR A 366 -14.05 -30.30 -15.24
N ALA A 367 -14.32 -31.60 -15.34
CA ALA A 367 -14.97 -32.35 -14.27
C ALA A 367 -14.12 -33.59 -13.99
N VAL A 368 -13.62 -33.71 -12.76
CA VAL A 368 -12.65 -34.73 -12.38
C VAL A 368 -13.23 -35.59 -11.27
N VAL A 369 -13.08 -36.91 -11.41
CA VAL A 369 -13.48 -37.89 -10.40
C VAL A 369 -12.34 -38.07 -9.40
N SER A 370 -12.64 -38.01 -8.11
CA SER A 370 -11.68 -38.16 -7.01
C SER A 370 -12.31 -38.86 -5.79
N GLY A 371 -11.57 -38.93 -4.68
CA GLY A 371 -11.98 -39.55 -3.42
C GLY A 371 -11.55 -41.02 -3.27
N ILE A 372 -11.54 -41.51 -2.02
CA ILE A 372 -11.04 -42.85 -1.64
C ILE A 372 -11.80 -44.00 -2.33
N ASN A 373 -12.98 -43.72 -2.90
CA ASN A 373 -13.81 -44.68 -3.65
C ASN A 373 -14.31 -44.15 -5.01
N ASN A 374 -13.65 -43.14 -5.58
CA ASN A 374 -14.10 -42.46 -6.82
C ASN A 374 -15.54 -41.90 -6.70
N ASN A 375 -15.89 -41.42 -5.51
CA ASN A 375 -17.24 -40.99 -5.13
C ASN A 375 -17.42 -39.47 -5.14
N VAL A 376 -16.38 -38.72 -5.51
CA VAL A 376 -16.41 -37.25 -5.59
C VAL A 376 -16.23 -36.84 -7.04
N ILE A 377 -17.07 -35.92 -7.54
CA ILE A 377 -16.83 -35.19 -8.79
C ILE A 377 -16.58 -33.73 -8.41
N THR A 378 -15.41 -33.22 -8.80
CA THR A 378 -15.08 -31.80 -8.68
C THR A 378 -15.21 -31.19 -10.07
N VAL A 379 -16.10 -30.20 -10.19
CA VAL A 379 -16.28 -29.42 -11.41
C VAL A 379 -15.54 -28.11 -11.25
N THR A 380 -14.62 -27.85 -12.15
CA THR A 380 -13.82 -26.63 -12.24
C THR A 380 -14.14 -25.92 -13.55
N SER A 381 -14.35 -24.61 -13.54
CA SER A 381 -14.54 -23.83 -14.78
C SER A 381 -13.93 -22.44 -14.67
N ASN A 382 -14.01 -21.68 -15.77
CA ASN A 382 -13.71 -20.27 -15.80
C ASN A 382 -14.65 -19.50 -14.84
N PRO A 383 -14.13 -18.47 -14.14
CA PRO A 383 -14.88 -17.48 -13.38
C PRO A 383 -16.24 -17.06 -13.93
N ASN A 384 -16.34 -16.90 -15.26
CA ASN A 384 -17.46 -16.24 -15.94
C ASN A 384 -18.53 -17.21 -16.43
N GLN A 385 -18.48 -18.48 -16.00
CA GLN A 385 -19.47 -19.49 -16.33
C GLN A 385 -20.25 -19.93 -15.08
N PRO A 386 -21.55 -19.60 -14.96
CA PRO A 386 -22.38 -20.24 -13.95
C PRO A 386 -22.43 -21.73 -14.26
N GLY A 387 -22.02 -22.56 -13.31
CA GLY A 387 -22.17 -24.01 -13.39
C GLY A 387 -22.79 -24.52 -12.11
N ILE A 388 -24.03 -24.08 -11.88
CA ILE A 388 -24.86 -24.57 -10.80
C ILE A 388 -25.27 -26.00 -11.18
N ILE A 389 -24.91 -26.96 -10.33
CA ILE A 389 -25.47 -28.30 -10.41
C ILE A 389 -26.80 -28.25 -9.64
N ASP A 390 -27.91 -28.25 -10.37
CA ASP A 390 -29.25 -28.09 -9.79
C ASP A 390 -29.74 -29.37 -9.13
N SER A 391 -29.37 -30.53 -9.69
CA SER A 391 -29.75 -31.82 -9.13
C SER A 391 -28.83 -32.97 -9.55
N PHE A 392 -28.72 -33.98 -8.68
CA PHE A 392 -28.02 -35.23 -8.92
C PHE A 392 -28.85 -36.36 -8.30
N VAL A 393 -29.66 -37.02 -9.13
CA VAL A 393 -30.69 -37.95 -8.67
C VAL A 393 -30.40 -39.36 -9.17
N VAL A 394 -30.30 -40.31 -8.23
CA VAL A 394 -30.21 -41.73 -8.53
C VAL A 394 -31.62 -42.30 -8.73
N THR A 395 -31.89 -42.88 -9.89
CA THR A 395 -33.19 -43.41 -10.31
C THR A 395 -33.13 -44.92 -10.58
N LEU A 396 -34.27 -45.60 -10.37
CA LEU A 396 -34.57 -46.98 -10.83
C LEU A 396 -33.92 -48.19 -10.10
N GLY A 397 -33.71 -48.15 -8.78
CA GLY A 397 -33.40 -49.36 -8.00
C GLY A 397 -33.84 -49.35 -6.53
N SER A 398 -33.72 -50.51 -5.87
CA SER A 398 -34.21 -50.78 -4.50
C SER A 398 -33.35 -50.17 -3.38
N SER A 399 -32.15 -49.67 -3.69
CA SER A 399 -31.28 -48.91 -2.79
C SER A 399 -30.66 -47.74 -3.57
N GLN A 400 -30.86 -46.52 -3.07
CA GLN A 400 -30.43 -45.28 -3.72
C GLN A 400 -29.36 -44.63 -2.83
N ALA A 401 -28.14 -44.51 -3.34
CA ALA A 401 -27.15 -43.60 -2.75
C ALA A 401 -27.64 -42.16 -2.94
N THR A 402 -27.45 -41.30 -1.96
CA THR A 402 -27.72 -39.87 -2.09
C THR A 402 -26.43 -39.12 -2.41
N ALA A 403 -26.55 -38.00 -3.11
CA ALA A 403 -25.43 -37.13 -3.42
C ALA A 403 -25.58 -35.81 -2.69
N ALA A 404 -24.54 -35.40 -1.99
CA ALA A 404 -24.40 -34.04 -1.51
C ALA A 404 -23.81 -33.19 -2.65
N ILE A 405 -24.54 -32.14 -3.03
CA ILE A 405 -24.06 -31.13 -3.98
C ILE A 405 -23.66 -29.90 -3.17
N VAL A 406 -22.43 -29.44 -3.37
CA VAL A 406 -21.94 -28.18 -2.83
C VAL A 406 -21.54 -27.31 -4.01
N ASN A 407 -22.38 -26.33 -4.35
CA ASN A 407 -22.02 -25.28 -5.29
C ASN A 407 -21.20 -24.22 -4.54
N THR A 408 -20.10 -23.75 -5.14
CA THR A 408 -19.25 -22.74 -4.51
C THR A 408 -19.93 -21.37 -4.61
N ALA A 409 -20.42 -20.83 -3.49
CA ALA A 409 -21.02 -19.50 -3.45
C ALA A 409 -19.99 -18.43 -3.87
N GLN A 410 -20.23 -17.76 -4.99
CA GLN A 410 -19.41 -16.64 -5.46
C GLN A 410 -19.93 -15.32 -4.87
N PRO A 411 -19.05 -14.38 -4.52
CA PRO A 411 -19.46 -13.08 -4.01
C PRO A 411 -20.26 -12.26 -5.04
N THR A 412 -21.31 -11.57 -4.59
CA THR A 412 -22.27 -10.87 -5.45
C THR A 412 -22.30 -9.35 -5.24
N ASP A 413 -21.64 -8.86 -4.19
CA ASP A 413 -21.59 -7.44 -3.83
C ASP A 413 -20.22 -7.03 -3.28
N LYS A 414 -19.99 -5.72 -3.11
CA LYS A 414 -18.68 -5.19 -2.69
C LYS A 414 -18.21 -5.70 -1.33
N ASN A 415 -19.14 -6.01 -0.42
CA ASN A 415 -18.80 -6.49 0.92
C ASN A 415 -18.40 -7.96 0.88
N THR A 416 -19.19 -8.78 0.18
CA THR A 416 -18.90 -10.19 -0.04
C THR A 416 -17.62 -10.41 -0.84
N ILE A 417 -17.28 -9.52 -1.78
CA ILE A 417 -15.98 -9.52 -2.49
C ILE A 417 -14.83 -9.24 -1.51
N ALA A 418 -14.96 -8.23 -0.65
CA ALA A 418 -13.93 -7.91 0.35
C ALA A 418 -13.73 -9.03 1.38
N ASP A 419 -14.82 -9.69 1.79
CA ASP A 419 -14.79 -10.85 2.70
C ASP A 419 -14.14 -12.08 2.04
N ALA A 420 -14.44 -12.33 0.76
CA ALA A 420 -13.82 -13.41 -0.02
C ALA A 420 -12.31 -13.16 -0.19
N MET A 421 -11.91 -11.92 -0.54
CA MET A 421 -10.51 -11.50 -0.63
C MET A 421 -9.77 -11.71 0.69
N MET A 422 -10.36 -11.30 1.81
CA MET A 422 -9.79 -11.52 3.13
C MET A 422 -9.53 -13.01 3.38
N THR A 423 -10.49 -13.86 3.04
CA THR A 423 -10.40 -15.31 3.24
C THR A 423 -9.27 -15.92 2.41
N GLU A 424 -9.21 -15.55 1.13
CA GLU A 424 -8.18 -16.04 0.20
C GLU A 424 -6.77 -15.62 0.63
N ILE A 425 -6.58 -14.33 0.92
CA ILE A 425 -5.28 -13.79 1.34
C ILE A 425 -4.78 -14.45 2.63
N ASN A 426 -5.67 -14.64 3.61
CA ASN A 426 -5.32 -15.29 4.88
C ASN A 426 -5.03 -16.79 4.71
N GLY A 427 -5.59 -17.45 3.70
CA GLY A 427 -5.32 -18.85 3.37
C GLY A 427 -3.93 -19.08 2.79
N LEU A 428 -3.37 -18.09 2.08
CA LEU A 428 -2.11 -18.20 1.35
C LEU A 428 -0.84 -17.98 2.20
N SER A 429 -0.97 -17.61 3.49
CA SER A 429 0.16 -17.43 4.42
C SER A 429 1.28 -16.50 3.91
N LEU A 430 0.91 -15.36 3.30
CA LEU A 430 1.82 -14.47 2.57
C LEU A 430 2.66 -13.52 3.45
N GLY A 431 2.77 -13.80 4.75
CA GLY A 431 3.42 -12.89 5.71
C GLY A 431 2.59 -11.64 6.02
N VAL A 432 1.34 -11.57 5.56
CA VAL A 432 0.36 -10.54 5.90
C VAL A 432 -0.96 -11.17 6.35
N ILE A 433 -1.75 -10.42 7.12
CA ILE A 433 -3.10 -10.76 7.57
C ILE A 433 -4.05 -9.69 7.01
N ALA A 434 -5.04 -10.14 6.25
CA ALA A 434 -6.16 -9.33 5.79
C ALA A 434 -7.27 -9.27 6.85
N THR A 435 -7.88 -8.10 7.04
CA THR A 435 -9.02 -7.89 7.94
C THR A 435 -10.04 -6.93 7.32
N VAL A 436 -11.33 -7.21 7.47
CA VAL A 436 -12.44 -6.31 7.08
C VAL A 436 -12.93 -5.48 8.29
N PRO A 437 -13.48 -4.27 8.09
CA PRO A 437 -14.00 -3.45 9.17
C PRO A 437 -15.26 -4.05 9.81
N LEU A 438 -15.50 -3.74 11.09
CA LEU A 438 -16.69 -4.18 11.84
C LEU A 438 -18.02 -3.75 11.19
N ILE A 439 -18.01 -2.63 10.48
CA ILE A 439 -19.13 -2.16 9.66
C ILE A 439 -18.70 -2.32 8.20
N PRO A 440 -19.25 -3.29 7.45
CA PRO A 440 -18.87 -3.54 6.07
C PRO A 440 -19.10 -2.32 5.17
N ASN A 441 -18.07 -1.94 4.43
CA ASN A 441 -18.11 -0.80 3.50
C ASN A 441 -17.47 -1.13 2.13
N GLY A 442 -17.05 -2.38 1.92
CA GLY A 442 -16.35 -2.86 0.74
C GLY A 442 -14.82 -2.75 0.81
N THR A 443 -14.23 -2.54 1.99
CA THR A 443 -12.77 -2.48 2.15
C THR A 443 -12.20 -3.64 2.97
N PHE A 444 -10.94 -3.98 2.71
CA PHE A 444 -10.13 -4.85 3.55
C PHE A 444 -8.74 -4.22 3.77
N THR A 445 -8.13 -4.49 4.91
CA THR A 445 -6.83 -3.94 5.31
C THR A 445 -5.80 -5.06 5.42
N LEU A 446 -4.61 -4.84 4.87
CA LEU A 446 -3.46 -5.75 5.00
C LEU A 446 -2.53 -5.30 6.13
N ASN A 447 -2.24 -6.21 7.03
CA ASN A 447 -1.32 -6.03 8.16
C ASN A 447 -0.17 -7.02 8.04
N PRO A 448 1.11 -6.64 8.08
CA PRO A 448 2.21 -7.59 8.12
C PRO A 448 2.14 -8.36 9.43
N THR A 449 2.35 -9.67 9.32
CA THR A 449 2.42 -10.60 10.48
C THR A 449 3.54 -10.22 11.46
N VAL A 450 4.59 -9.56 10.97
CA VAL A 450 5.67 -8.99 11.77
C VAL A 450 5.76 -7.49 11.48
N THR A 451 5.61 -6.67 12.52
CA THR A 451 5.68 -5.21 12.43
C THR A 451 6.93 -4.75 11.70
N ASN A 452 6.82 -3.70 10.87
CA ASN A 452 7.91 -3.15 10.04
C ASN A 452 8.47 -4.07 8.93
N THR A 453 7.89 -5.24 8.68
CA THR A 453 8.30 -6.07 7.53
C THR A 453 7.70 -5.51 6.25
N PRO A 454 8.51 -5.08 5.26
CA PRO A 454 7.98 -4.59 4.00
C PRO A 454 7.33 -5.73 3.21
N TYR A 455 6.25 -5.40 2.50
CA TYR A 455 5.60 -6.28 1.53
C TYR A 455 5.23 -5.46 0.30
N THR A 456 5.21 -6.10 -0.87
CA THR A 456 4.73 -5.47 -2.10
C THR A 456 3.25 -5.79 -2.28
N ILE A 457 2.52 -4.84 -2.88
CA ILE A 457 1.11 -5.02 -3.22
C ILE A 457 0.85 -4.47 -4.62
N ALA A 458 0.08 -5.20 -5.42
CA ALA A 458 -0.54 -4.73 -6.65
C ALA A 458 -1.98 -5.24 -6.71
N VAL A 459 -2.83 -4.54 -7.45
CA VAL A 459 -4.20 -4.97 -7.73
C VAL A 459 -4.43 -5.02 -9.22
N ARG A 460 -5.24 -5.98 -9.65
CA ARG A 460 -5.65 -6.16 -11.04
C ARG A 460 -7.10 -6.59 -11.10
N THR A 461 -7.80 -6.13 -12.13
CA THR A 461 -9.11 -6.64 -12.53
C THR A 461 -9.14 -6.88 -14.03
N ASP A 462 -10.05 -7.72 -14.51
CA ASP A 462 -10.33 -7.92 -15.94
C ASP A 462 -11.47 -7.01 -16.46
N ILE A 463 -11.90 -6.04 -15.65
CA ILE A 463 -12.90 -5.04 -16.04
C ILE A 463 -12.35 -4.22 -17.21
N VAL A 464 -12.98 -4.34 -18.38
CA VAL A 464 -12.61 -3.58 -19.57
C VAL A 464 -13.41 -2.28 -19.68
N THR A 465 -14.63 -2.27 -19.14
CA THR A 465 -15.57 -1.14 -19.22
C THR A 465 -16.20 -0.84 -17.84
N PRO A 466 -15.61 0.08 -17.06
CA PRO A 466 -16.12 0.42 -15.74
C PRO A 466 -17.40 1.29 -15.79
N CYS A 467 -18.19 1.28 -14.72
CA CYS A 467 -19.18 2.34 -14.44
C CYS A 467 -18.63 3.39 -13.44
N ASN A 468 -17.50 3.09 -12.81
CA ASN A 468 -16.74 3.95 -11.90
C ASN A 468 -15.24 3.66 -12.09
N ALA A 469 -14.40 4.70 -12.15
CA ALA A 469 -12.96 4.56 -12.26
C ALA A 469 -12.23 5.64 -11.46
N ARG A 470 -11.07 5.31 -10.91
CA ARG A 470 -10.15 6.27 -10.28
C ARG A 470 -8.99 6.56 -11.21
N VAL A 471 -8.69 7.83 -11.42
CA VAL A 471 -7.47 8.29 -12.08
C VAL A 471 -6.52 8.83 -11.02
N GLU A 472 -5.26 8.43 -11.09
CA GLU A 472 -4.18 8.93 -10.24
C GLU A 472 -3.15 9.65 -11.10
N ILE A 473 -2.84 10.91 -10.74
CA ILE A 473 -1.67 11.60 -11.24
C ILE A 473 -0.49 11.15 -10.38
N THR A 474 0.50 10.51 -10.98
CA THR A 474 1.66 9.97 -10.27
C THR A 474 2.82 10.95 -10.21
N GLN A 475 2.88 11.90 -11.15
CA GLN A 475 3.88 12.97 -11.17
C GLN A 475 3.44 14.16 -12.04
N GLY A 476 3.76 15.38 -11.58
CA GLY A 476 3.62 16.63 -12.33
C GLY A 476 4.88 16.92 -13.15
N ILE A 477 4.80 16.72 -14.47
CA ILE A 477 5.85 16.97 -15.43
C ILE A 477 5.63 18.36 -16.05
N PRO A 478 6.60 19.30 -15.92
CA PRO A 478 6.48 20.61 -16.52
C PRO A 478 6.28 20.54 -18.04
N ASN A 479 5.43 21.41 -18.58
CA ASN A 479 5.11 21.49 -20.01
C ASN A 479 4.54 20.19 -20.63
N GLN A 480 3.99 19.29 -19.81
CA GLN A 480 3.37 18.04 -20.26
C GLN A 480 1.87 18.21 -20.51
N ALA A 481 1.38 17.58 -21.58
CA ALA A 481 -0.05 17.43 -21.84
C ALA A 481 -0.59 16.21 -21.11
N TYR A 482 -1.54 16.41 -20.19
CA TYR A 482 -2.29 15.37 -19.49
C TYR A 482 -3.63 15.18 -20.18
N THR A 483 -3.91 13.95 -20.62
CA THR A 483 -5.10 13.63 -21.41
C THR A 483 -5.88 12.48 -20.77
N VAL A 484 -7.16 12.71 -20.52
CA VAL A 484 -8.15 11.66 -20.20
C VAL A 484 -9.01 11.44 -21.43
N ILE A 485 -9.19 10.19 -21.85
CA ILE A 485 -10.01 9.81 -23.00
C ILE A 485 -11.20 9.00 -22.48
N ILE A 486 -12.42 9.48 -22.71
CA ILE A 486 -13.66 8.81 -22.27
C ILE A 486 -14.53 8.52 -23.49
N ASN A 487 -14.83 7.25 -23.76
CA ASN A 487 -15.55 6.82 -24.99
C ASN A 487 -14.96 7.46 -26.28
N GLY A 488 -13.63 7.56 -26.35
CA GLY A 488 -12.90 8.19 -27.46
C GLY A 488 -12.85 9.73 -27.44
N THR A 489 -13.57 10.40 -26.54
CA THR A 489 -13.54 11.86 -26.36
C THR A 489 -12.36 12.28 -25.49
N LYS A 490 -11.54 13.24 -25.95
CA LYS A 490 -10.32 13.68 -25.26
C LYS A 490 -10.55 14.93 -24.41
N TYR A 491 -10.12 14.88 -23.16
CA TYR A 491 -10.03 16.00 -22.23
C TYR A 491 -8.56 16.26 -21.95
N ILE A 492 -8.05 17.44 -22.31
CA ILE A 492 -6.61 17.72 -22.33
C ILE A 492 -6.32 18.93 -21.44
N TYR A 493 -5.48 18.73 -20.43
CA TYR A 493 -4.88 19.80 -19.64
C TYR A 493 -3.39 19.94 -20.00
N GLN A 494 -2.97 21.15 -20.37
CA GLN A 494 -1.57 21.46 -20.64
C GLN A 494 -0.94 22.07 -19.38
N ALA A 495 0.00 21.36 -18.75
CA ALA A 495 0.73 21.88 -17.61
C ALA A 495 1.63 23.06 -18.04
N PRO A 496 1.76 24.11 -17.21
CA PRO A 496 2.67 25.23 -17.45
C PRO A 496 4.15 24.81 -17.41
N ASN A 497 5.03 25.74 -17.78
CA ASN A 497 6.49 25.53 -17.77
C ASN A 497 7.09 25.40 -16.35
N GLU A 498 6.34 25.81 -15.32
CA GLU A 498 6.74 25.67 -13.92
C GLU A 498 6.21 24.33 -13.35
N PRO A 499 6.88 23.74 -12.33
CA PRO A 499 6.38 22.55 -11.65
C PRO A 499 4.93 22.76 -11.17
N THR A 500 4.05 21.86 -11.57
CA THR A 500 2.61 21.88 -11.22
C THR A 500 2.32 20.68 -10.33
N ASP A 501 1.61 20.89 -9.23
CA ASP A 501 1.25 19.79 -8.32
C ASP A 501 0.18 18.86 -8.93
N ASN A 502 0.18 17.61 -8.47
CA ASN A 502 -0.74 16.57 -8.94
C ASN A 502 -2.21 16.94 -8.66
N THR A 503 -2.46 17.65 -7.56
CA THR A 503 -3.79 18.15 -7.14
C THR A 503 -4.36 19.15 -8.13
N THR A 504 -3.56 20.09 -8.62
CA THR A 504 -3.93 21.10 -9.62
C THR A 504 -4.20 20.44 -10.96
N ILE A 505 -3.36 19.48 -11.36
CA ILE A 505 -3.58 18.70 -12.58
C ILE A 505 -4.91 17.93 -12.50
N ALA A 506 -5.17 17.25 -11.39
CA ALA A 506 -6.41 16.53 -11.14
C ALA A 506 -7.63 17.46 -11.16
N ALA A 507 -7.60 18.56 -10.40
CA ALA A 507 -8.67 19.56 -10.34
C ALA A 507 -9.01 20.12 -11.72
N HIS A 508 -8.00 20.47 -12.53
CA HIS A 508 -8.20 20.99 -13.88
C HIS A 508 -8.79 19.94 -14.84
N LEU A 509 -8.38 18.67 -14.73
CA LEU A 509 -8.98 17.58 -15.51
C LEU A 509 -10.43 17.33 -15.10
N VAL A 510 -10.74 17.39 -13.81
CA VAL A 510 -12.12 17.28 -13.27
C VAL A 510 -12.99 18.41 -13.81
N GLU A 511 -12.49 19.65 -13.82
CA GLU A 511 -13.19 20.80 -14.39
C GLU A 511 -13.48 20.59 -15.90
N LEU A 512 -12.48 20.14 -16.67
CA LEU A 512 -12.62 19.86 -18.09
C LEU A 512 -13.65 18.75 -18.37
N ILE A 513 -13.66 17.68 -17.57
CA ILE A 513 -14.59 16.55 -17.75
C ILE A 513 -16.03 16.98 -17.44
N ASN A 514 -16.22 17.77 -16.38
CA ASN A 514 -17.54 18.22 -15.95
C ASN A 514 -18.09 19.40 -16.75
N ALA A 515 -17.26 20.09 -17.54
CA ALA A 515 -17.66 21.26 -18.31
C ALA A 515 -18.81 20.94 -19.29
N LEU A 516 -19.83 21.81 -19.30
CA LEU A 516 -20.93 21.74 -20.26
C LEU A 516 -20.51 22.32 -21.61
N HIS A 517 -20.78 21.59 -22.68
CA HIS A 517 -20.64 22.05 -24.06
C HIS A 517 -22.03 22.45 -24.58
N PRO A 518 -22.20 23.63 -25.20
CA PRO A 518 -23.12 24.74 -24.88
C PRO A 518 -24.50 24.47 -24.24
N THR A 519 -25.00 23.24 -24.14
CA THR A 519 -26.22 22.87 -23.39
C THR A 519 -26.16 21.49 -22.69
N GLN A 520 -25.13 20.65 -22.91
CA GLN A 520 -25.03 19.29 -22.34
C GLN A 520 -23.56 18.85 -22.13
N LYS A 521 -23.32 17.82 -21.30
CA LYS A 521 -22.00 17.18 -21.19
C LYS A 521 -21.66 16.43 -22.47
N LEU A 522 -20.37 16.35 -22.82
CA LEU A 522 -19.89 15.58 -23.98
C LEU A 522 -19.95 14.06 -23.74
N GLN A 523 -19.86 13.63 -22.48
CA GLN A 523 -19.98 12.23 -22.05
C GLN A 523 -20.86 12.17 -20.80
N PRO A 524 -21.67 11.12 -20.60
CA PRO A 524 -22.57 10.97 -19.46
C PRO A 524 -21.81 10.48 -18.21
N VAL A 525 -20.82 11.25 -17.78
CA VAL A 525 -19.98 10.96 -16.61
C VAL A 525 -19.80 12.20 -15.75
N THR A 526 -19.60 12.00 -14.44
CA THR A 526 -19.28 13.04 -13.47
C THR A 526 -17.95 12.71 -12.80
N ALA A 527 -17.02 13.66 -12.87
CA ALA A 527 -15.74 13.56 -12.18
C ALA A 527 -15.80 14.24 -10.80
N VAL A 528 -15.14 13.69 -9.80
CA VAL A 528 -15.05 14.25 -8.43
C VAL A 528 -13.59 14.25 -7.99
N ASP A 529 -13.08 15.41 -7.58
CA ASP A 529 -11.70 15.56 -7.12
C ASP A 529 -11.57 15.13 -5.64
N ASN A 530 -10.53 14.35 -5.34
CA ASN A 530 -10.18 13.97 -3.96
C ASN A 530 -9.22 14.95 -3.29
N ALA A 531 -8.74 15.98 -3.99
CA ALA A 531 -7.76 16.95 -3.51
C ALA A 531 -6.43 16.32 -3.03
N ASN A 532 -6.09 15.13 -3.54
CA ASN A 532 -4.84 14.42 -3.23
C ASN A 532 -4.06 13.96 -4.48
N GLY A 533 -4.40 14.52 -5.66
CA GLY A 533 -3.83 14.11 -6.94
C GLY A 533 -4.54 12.92 -7.59
N THR A 534 -5.65 12.46 -7.02
CA THR A 534 -6.55 11.47 -7.61
C THR A 534 -7.96 12.05 -7.78
N PHE A 535 -8.74 11.48 -8.69
CA PHE A 535 -10.15 11.82 -8.87
C PHE A 535 -10.96 10.62 -9.35
N GLU A 536 -12.22 10.55 -8.96
CA GLU A 536 -13.19 9.55 -9.40
C GLU A 536 -13.93 10.03 -10.63
N ILE A 537 -14.21 9.11 -11.55
CA ILE A 537 -15.14 9.31 -12.65
C ILE A 537 -16.27 8.31 -12.47
N ASN A 538 -17.49 8.80 -12.36
CA ASN A 538 -18.70 8.00 -12.19
C ASN A 538 -19.60 8.16 -13.41
N ALA A 539 -20.23 7.09 -13.88
CA ALA A 539 -21.30 7.21 -14.86
C ALA A 539 -22.49 7.99 -14.26
N ASP A 540 -23.04 8.94 -15.03
CA ASP A 540 -24.20 9.74 -14.61
C ASP A 540 -25.47 8.89 -14.48
N ILE A 541 -25.49 7.73 -15.15
CA ILE A 541 -26.56 6.75 -15.09
C ILE A 541 -26.00 5.45 -14.50
N THR A 542 -26.55 5.05 -13.36
CA THR A 542 -26.17 3.81 -12.66
C THR A 542 -26.25 2.61 -13.61
N GLY A 543 -25.18 1.82 -13.68
CA GLY A 543 -25.10 0.60 -14.48
C GLY A 543 -24.73 0.79 -15.95
N ILE A 544 -24.49 2.03 -16.41
CA ILE A 544 -23.99 2.28 -17.78
C ILE A 544 -22.47 2.40 -17.74
N ALA A 545 -21.78 1.48 -18.39
CA ALA A 545 -20.33 1.46 -18.48
C ALA A 545 -19.78 2.50 -19.48
N PHE A 546 -18.52 2.91 -19.29
CA PHE A 546 -17.76 3.78 -20.18
C PHE A 546 -16.34 3.26 -20.39
N ASP A 547 -15.76 3.55 -21.56
CA ASP A 547 -14.35 3.31 -21.84
C ASP A 547 -13.51 4.46 -21.29
N ILE A 548 -12.36 4.16 -20.68
CA ILE A 548 -11.42 5.19 -20.18
C ILE A 548 -9.96 4.86 -20.51
N GLN A 549 -9.20 5.87 -20.92
CA GLN A 549 -7.75 5.81 -21.10
C GLN A 549 -7.08 7.10 -20.62
N VAL A 550 -5.80 7.03 -20.27
CA VAL A 550 -5.00 8.18 -19.82
C VAL A 550 -3.68 8.30 -20.57
N SER A 551 -3.15 9.50 -20.69
CA SER A 551 -1.84 9.78 -21.29
C SER A 551 -1.21 11.05 -20.69
N PRO A 552 0.10 11.07 -20.37
CA PRO A 552 1.06 10.01 -20.63
C PRO A 552 1.06 8.95 -19.51
N LEU A 553 1.31 7.69 -19.88
CA LEU A 553 1.30 6.56 -18.95
C LEU A 553 2.42 6.61 -17.89
N GLU A 554 3.46 7.43 -18.12
CA GLU A 554 4.51 7.67 -17.14
C GLU A 554 4.08 8.58 -15.99
N ALA A 555 2.97 9.33 -16.15
CA ALA A 555 2.53 10.35 -15.20
C ALA A 555 1.08 10.17 -14.73
N MET A 556 0.37 9.20 -15.30
CA MET A 556 -1.04 8.92 -15.00
C MET A 556 -1.27 7.41 -14.94
N THR A 557 -2.05 6.97 -13.96
CA THR A 557 -2.59 5.61 -13.93
C THR A 557 -4.11 5.64 -13.78
N VAL A 558 -4.76 4.56 -14.18
CA VAL A 558 -6.20 4.37 -14.01
C VAL A 558 -6.42 3.05 -13.28
N GLN A 559 -7.31 3.06 -12.30
CA GLN A 559 -7.71 1.90 -11.50
C GLN A 559 -9.23 1.75 -11.59
N PHE A 560 -9.69 0.50 -11.64
CA PHE A 560 -11.11 0.16 -11.65
C PHE A 560 -11.32 -1.21 -10.98
N GLY A 561 -12.43 -1.33 -10.24
CA GLY A 561 -12.77 -2.50 -9.44
C GLY A 561 -12.07 -2.50 -8.07
N LEU A 562 -10.79 -2.88 -8.01
CA LEU A 562 -9.96 -2.78 -6.80
C LEU A 562 -9.13 -1.51 -6.82
N ILE A 563 -9.09 -0.80 -5.69
CA ILE A 563 -8.30 0.41 -5.49
C ILE A 563 -7.40 0.23 -4.27
N ILE A 564 -6.11 0.49 -4.45
CA ILE A 564 -5.17 0.59 -3.33
C ILE A 564 -5.37 1.94 -2.68
N GLY A 565 -5.85 1.93 -1.45
CA GLY A 565 -5.99 3.10 -0.60
C GLY A 565 -4.63 3.58 -0.07
N PRO A 566 -4.58 4.81 0.47
CA PRO A 566 -3.35 5.37 1.02
C PRO A 566 -2.79 4.50 2.15
N LEU A 567 -1.47 4.56 2.30
CA LEU A 567 -0.75 3.94 3.41
C LEU A 567 -1.32 4.42 4.75
N VAL A 568 -1.81 3.48 5.56
CA VAL A 568 -2.41 3.77 6.87
C VAL A 568 -1.33 3.69 7.95
N PRO A 569 -1.00 4.81 8.62
CA PRO A 569 0.03 4.81 9.66
C PRO A 569 -0.37 3.94 10.84
N SER A 570 0.63 3.42 11.56
CA SER A 570 0.45 2.60 12.74
C SER A 570 -0.33 3.37 13.82
N THR A 571 -1.10 2.63 14.61
CA THR A 571 -2.02 3.20 15.60
C THR A 571 -1.30 3.91 16.77
N SER A 572 0.01 3.71 16.95
CA SER A 572 0.78 4.27 18.07
C SER A 572 1.83 5.26 17.59
N VAL A 573 1.42 6.51 17.43
CA VAL A 573 2.35 7.63 17.15
C VAL A 573 3.39 7.84 18.26
N VAL A 574 3.09 7.37 19.48
CA VAL A 574 4.01 7.46 20.62
C VAL A 574 5.22 6.53 20.42
N ASP A 575 5.01 5.32 19.93
CA ASP A 575 6.12 4.38 19.67
C ASP A 575 7.05 4.92 18.57
N ASP A 576 6.48 5.55 17.54
CA ASP A 576 7.23 6.24 16.49
C ASP A 576 8.09 7.36 17.08
N LEU A 577 7.52 8.18 17.96
CA LEU A 577 8.23 9.30 18.60
C LEU A 577 9.34 8.81 19.55
N VAL A 578 9.13 7.73 20.30
CA VAL A 578 10.17 7.12 21.13
C VAL A 578 11.29 6.57 20.26
N ALA A 579 10.97 5.91 19.15
CA ALA A 579 11.98 5.40 18.22
C ALA A 579 12.80 6.54 17.58
N ILE A 580 12.14 7.63 17.16
CA ILE A 580 12.79 8.84 16.65
C ILE A 580 13.70 9.47 17.71
N GLN A 581 13.22 9.59 18.95
CA GLN A 581 13.99 10.15 20.07
C GLN A 581 15.26 9.34 20.36
N ASN A 582 15.20 8.01 20.23
CA ASN A 582 16.36 7.14 20.38
C ASN A 582 17.40 7.31 19.26
N VAL A 583 16.99 7.76 18.07
CA VAL A 583 17.90 8.09 16.97
C VAL A 583 18.55 9.45 17.22
N ASN A 584 17.75 10.48 17.51
CA ASN A 584 18.24 11.81 17.85
C ASN A 584 17.19 12.57 18.70
N ASN A 585 17.63 13.17 19.81
CA ASN A 585 16.78 13.89 20.76
C ASN A 585 17.02 15.41 20.76
N ASP A 586 17.78 15.94 19.80
CA ASP A 586 18.21 17.35 19.79
C ASP A 586 17.08 18.31 19.41
N TRP A 587 16.05 17.87 18.70
CA TRP A 587 14.91 18.71 18.31
C TRP A 587 14.08 19.16 19.53
N TYR A 588 13.51 20.37 19.50
CA TYR A 588 12.75 20.94 20.64
C TYR A 588 11.26 21.07 20.38
N ALA A 589 10.87 21.48 19.17
CA ALA A 589 9.47 21.69 18.80
C ALA A 589 9.01 20.61 17.82
N LEU A 590 7.81 20.10 18.02
CA LEU A 590 7.18 19.10 17.15
C LEU A 590 5.96 19.70 16.46
N ALA A 591 5.83 19.43 15.16
CA ALA A 591 4.60 19.53 14.40
C ALA A 591 4.33 18.19 13.72
N CYS A 592 3.06 17.89 13.40
CA CYS A 592 2.69 16.65 12.72
C CYS A 592 1.77 16.93 11.54
N THR A 593 1.98 16.23 10.44
CA THR A 593 1.15 16.33 9.24
C THR A 593 -0.19 15.60 9.41
N ASP A 594 -0.23 14.52 10.20
CA ASP A 594 -1.48 13.88 10.61
C ASP A 594 -2.11 14.64 11.79
N ARG A 595 -3.08 15.50 11.47
CA ARG A 595 -3.86 16.27 12.44
C ARG A 595 -5.17 15.59 12.88
N THR A 596 -5.32 14.28 12.67
CA THR A 596 -6.47 13.55 13.23
C THR A 596 -6.51 13.70 14.74
N VAL A 597 -7.72 13.83 15.31
CA VAL A 597 -7.90 14.09 16.75
C VAL A 597 -7.21 13.04 17.63
N ALA A 598 -7.19 11.78 17.20
CA ALA A 598 -6.54 10.69 17.93
C ALA A 598 -5.01 10.88 17.97
N THR A 599 -4.39 11.12 16.80
CA THR A 599 -2.95 11.34 16.69
C THR A 599 -2.52 12.58 17.49
N VAL A 600 -3.21 13.70 17.29
CA VAL A 600 -2.92 14.97 17.98
C VAL A 600 -3.02 14.84 19.50
N LYS A 601 -4.05 14.15 20.02
CA LYS A 601 -4.17 13.88 21.47
C LYS A 601 -3.04 13.02 22.01
N ALA A 602 -2.63 11.99 21.28
CA ALA A 602 -1.56 11.09 21.68
C ALA A 602 -0.19 11.79 21.69
N ILE A 603 0.11 12.58 20.66
CA ILE A 603 1.34 13.39 20.59
C ILE A 603 1.40 14.38 21.74
N ALA A 604 0.32 15.14 21.96
CA ALA A 604 0.24 16.13 23.01
C ALA A 604 0.48 15.49 24.39
N ALA A 605 -0.24 14.40 24.71
CA ALA A 605 -0.08 13.69 25.98
C ALA A 605 1.36 13.20 26.20
N TRP A 606 2.04 12.72 25.16
CA TRP A 606 3.45 12.32 25.26
C TRP A 606 4.37 13.52 25.46
N ILE A 607 4.18 14.62 24.72
CA ILE A 607 5.00 15.84 24.83
C ILE A 607 4.89 16.49 26.21
N GLU A 608 3.74 16.43 26.88
CA GLU A 608 3.60 16.92 28.25
C GLU A 608 4.53 16.19 29.26
N THR A 609 5.04 15.00 28.91
CA THR A 609 6.03 14.27 29.73
C THR A 609 7.48 14.62 29.39
N GLN A 610 7.71 15.41 28.34
CA GLN A 610 9.02 15.74 27.77
C GLN A 610 9.39 17.20 28.06
N VAL A 611 10.66 17.56 27.85
CA VAL A 611 11.08 18.98 27.79
C VAL A 611 11.16 19.44 26.36
N LYS A 612 9.99 19.46 25.74
CA LYS A 612 9.74 19.81 24.34
C LYS A 612 8.40 20.55 24.25
N ILE A 613 8.09 21.10 23.08
CA ILE A 613 6.79 21.72 22.81
C ILE A 613 6.14 21.10 21.57
N PHE A 614 4.81 21.09 21.53
CA PHE A 614 4.03 20.60 20.41
C PHE A 614 3.07 21.67 19.92
N GLY A 615 3.09 21.93 18.62
CA GLY A 615 2.12 22.79 17.95
C GLY A 615 1.22 21.99 17.03
N THR A 616 -0.05 22.38 16.97
CA THR A 616 -1.01 21.81 16.02
C THR A 616 -2.03 22.88 15.60
N ALA A 617 -2.55 22.77 14.38
CA ALA A 617 -3.65 23.59 13.90
C ALA A 617 -4.97 22.83 13.83
N SER A 618 -6.09 23.55 13.86
CA SER A 618 -7.42 22.96 13.64
C SER A 618 -8.39 23.96 13.02
N SER A 619 -9.17 23.49 12.06
CA SER A 619 -10.28 24.19 11.42
C SER A 619 -11.65 23.88 12.08
N ASN A 620 -11.67 23.08 13.15
CA ASN A 620 -12.90 22.73 13.85
C ASN A 620 -13.66 23.98 14.29
N SER A 621 -14.83 24.19 13.69
CA SER A 621 -15.63 25.39 13.85
C SER A 621 -16.19 25.57 15.27
N ASP A 622 -16.28 24.50 16.08
CA ASP A 622 -16.68 24.59 17.48
C ASP A 622 -15.69 25.42 18.32
N ILE A 623 -14.40 25.47 17.91
CA ILE A 623 -13.38 26.28 18.57
C ILE A 623 -13.80 27.76 18.59
N ILE A 624 -14.35 28.25 17.48
CA ILE A 624 -14.72 29.67 17.32
C ILE A 624 -16.21 29.94 17.53
N ASN A 625 -17.10 28.97 17.27
CA ASN A 625 -18.54 29.22 17.29
C ASN A 625 -19.23 28.92 18.62
N LYS A 626 -18.57 28.18 19.53
CA LYS A 626 -19.12 27.80 20.84
C LYS A 626 -18.23 28.28 21.98
N PRO A 627 -18.77 28.75 23.11
CA PRO A 627 -17.96 29.05 24.29
C PRO A 627 -17.40 27.76 24.94
N LEU A 628 -16.36 27.90 25.76
CA LEU A 628 -15.86 26.78 26.58
C LEU A 628 -16.87 26.45 27.69
N GLY A 629 -17.16 25.17 27.89
CA GLY A 629 -18.05 24.72 28.96
C GLY A 629 -18.45 23.26 28.85
N GLY A 630 -19.41 22.85 29.66
CA GLY A 630 -19.93 21.46 29.71
C GLY A 630 -21.43 21.34 29.49
N GLY A 631 -22.11 22.45 29.17
CA GLY A 631 -23.55 22.50 28.90
C GLY A 631 -23.89 22.21 27.44
N SER A 632 -25.19 22.04 27.18
CA SER A 632 -25.73 21.89 25.82
C SER A 632 -25.48 23.17 25.00
N GLY A 633 -24.56 23.12 24.04
CA GLY A 633 -24.18 24.27 23.22
C GLY A 633 -22.76 24.79 23.47
N ASP A 634 -22.08 24.28 24.50
CA ASP A 634 -20.67 24.58 24.78
C ASP A 634 -19.75 23.60 24.02
N ASP A 635 -18.49 24.01 23.84
CA ASP A 635 -17.44 23.15 23.31
C ASP A 635 -16.61 22.52 24.45
N SER A 636 -16.65 21.20 24.52
CA SER A 636 -15.84 20.36 25.41
C SER A 636 -15.03 19.30 24.65
N THR A 637 -15.17 19.25 23.32
CA THR A 637 -14.71 18.13 22.50
C THR A 637 -13.65 18.51 21.48
N SER A 638 -13.58 19.78 21.08
CA SER A 638 -12.50 20.25 20.21
C SER A 638 -11.14 20.04 20.88
N ILE A 639 -10.07 19.92 20.07
CA ILE A 639 -8.73 19.73 20.62
C ILE A 639 -8.30 20.90 21.53
N ALA A 640 -8.72 22.12 21.21
CA ALA A 640 -8.45 23.30 22.04
C ALA A 640 -9.16 23.19 23.41
N ALA A 641 -10.45 22.85 23.43
CA ALA A 641 -11.20 22.67 24.68
C ALA A 641 -10.65 21.50 25.52
N VAL A 642 -10.30 20.38 24.89
CA VAL A 642 -9.75 19.21 25.57
C VAL A 642 -8.39 19.54 26.20
N PHE A 643 -7.46 20.15 25.46
CA PHE A 643 -6.13 20.46 25.98
C PHE A 643 -6.16 21.57 27.04
N HIS A 644 -7.08 22.52 26.91
CA HIS A 644 -7.32 23.51 27.96
C HIS A 644 -7.79 22.87 29.26
N ASN A 645 -8.82 22.01 29.20
CA ASN A 645 -9.36 21.32 30.37
C ASN A 645 -8.37 20.36 31.03
N LEU A 646 -7.45 19.77 30.25
CA LEU A 646 -6.36 18.94 30.75
C LEU A 646 -5.18 19.75 31.30
N GLY A 647 -5.16 21.08 31.09
CA GLY A 647 -4.10 21.96 31.57
C GLY A 647 -2.75 21.69 30.92
N TYR A 648 -2.73 21.40 29.61
CA TYR A 648 -1.49 21.12 28.87
C TYR A 648 -0.58 22.36 28.79
N VAL A 649 0.63 22.23 29.30
CA VAL A 649 1.60 23.32 29.49
C VAL A 649 2.69 23.36 28.41
N ARG A 650 2.77 22.33 27.56
CA ARG A 650 3.77 22.19 26.48
C ARG A 650 3.14 22.05 25.10
N THR A 651 1.82 22.07 25.02
CA THR A 651 1.07 21.99 23.78
C THR A 651 0.38 23.32 23.49
N PHE A 652 0.50 23.84 22.27
CA PHE A 652 -0.27 24.99 21.80
C PHE A 652 -1.12 24.61 20.58
N VAL A 653 -2.30 25.24 20.48
CA VAL A 653 -3.22 25.06 19.37
C VAL A 653 -3.41 26.40 18.67
N ILE A 654 -3.43 26.40 17.34
CA ILE A 654 -3.82 27.54 16.53
C ILE A 654 -5.07 27.21 15.72
N TYR A 655 -6.11 28.03 15.83
CA TYR A 655 -7.24 27.95 14.92
C TYR A 655 -6.85 28.57 13.58
N HIS A 656 -7.12 27.82 12.51
CA HIS A 656 -6.99 28.31 11.15
C HIS A 656 -8.09 27.70 10.28
N GLN A 657 -8.78 28.53 9.51
CA GLN A 657 -9.91 28.07 8.69
C GLN A 657 -9.47 27.03 7.63
N ASP A 658 -8.25 27.17 7.12
CA ASP A 658 -7.65 26.30 6.08
C ASP A 658 -6.62 25.32 6.69
N ALA A 659 -6.81 24.89 7.94
CA ALA A 659 -5.91 23.96 8.64
C ALA A 659 -5.87 22.53 8.05
N GLU A 660 -6.48 22.27 6.90
CA GLU A 660 -6.32 21.00 6.18
C GLU A 660 -5.15 21.05 5.19
N THR A 661 -4.86 22.24 4.63
CA THR A 661 -3.80 22.45 3.63
C THR A 661 -2.64 23.27 4.17
N ASP A 662 -2.91 24.20 5.10
CA ASP A 662 -1.90 25.15 5.58
C ASP A 662 -1.26 24.68 6.89
N TYR A 663 0.02 25.03 7.11
CA TYR A 663 0.76 24.72 8.32
C TYR A 663 1.15 25.96 9.13
N PRO A 664 0.17 26.70 9.70
CA PRO A 664 0.42 27.94 10.43
C PRO A 664 1.29 27.73 11.67
N GLU A 665 1.19 26.59 12.35
CA GLU A 665 2.08 26.24 13.47
C GLU A 665 3.53 26.00 13.01
N CYS A 666 3.73 25.42 11.82
CA CYS A 666 5.06 25.21 11.25
C CYS A 666 5.69 26.55 10.84
N ALA A 667 4.91 27.42 10.16
CA ALA A 667 5.32 28.78 9.86
C ALA A 667 5.67 29.56 11.13
N TRP A 668 4.85 29.46 12.17
CA TRP A 668 5.07 30.16 13.44
C TRP A 668 6.32 29.66 14.17
N MET A 669 6.54 28.34 14.23
CA MET A 669 7.78 27.76 14.72
C MET A 669 8.98 28.24 13.90
N GLY A 670 8.88 28.25 12.57
CA GLY A 670 9.92 28.75 11.67
C GLY A 670 10.30 30.20 11.97
N ALA A 671 9.31 31.06 12.24
CA ALA A 671 9.53 32.49 12.47
C ALA A 671 10.15 32.80 13.85
N VAL A 672 9.96 31.93 14.84
CA VAL A 672 10.26 32.24 16.26
C VAL A 672 11.39 31.40 16.85
N LEU A 673 11.48 30.12 16.51
CA LEU A 673 12.54 29.23 17.04
C LEU A 673 13.98 29.68 16.71
N PRO A 674 14.28 30.38 15.61
CA PRO A 674 15.62 30.91 15.36
C PRO A 674 16.05 32.03 16.32
N LEU A 675 15.10 32.67 17.00
CA LEU A 675 15.37 33.74 17.95
C LEU A 675 15.94 33.16 19.25
N ALA A 676 16.83 33.92 19.88
CA ALA A 676 17.44 33.55 21.16
C ALA A 676 16.34 33.38 22.22
N PRO A 677 16.26 32.24 22.93
CA PRO A 677 15.19 31.99 23.90
C PRO A 677 15.06 33.10 24.95
N GLY A 678 13.83 33.55 25.15
CA GLY A 678 13.47 34.61 26.08
C GLY A 678 13.63 36.04 25.55
N SER A 679 14.08 36.22 24.30
CA SER A 679 14.10 37.53 23.62
C SER A 679 12.86 37.77 22.75
N GLU A 680 12.03 36.74 22.60
CA GLU A 680 10.86 36.69 21.75
C GLU A 680 9.54 36.84 22.51
N THR A 681 8.50 37.22 21.77
CA THR A 681 7.09 36.94 22.09
C THR A 681 6.56 36.03 20.99
N TRP A 682 5.60 35.16 21.25
CA TRP A 682 4.94 34.39 20.20
C TRP A 682 3.76 35.16 19.58
N ALA A 683 3.21 36.14 20.29
CA ALA A 683 2.17 37.02 19.73
C ALA A 683 2.74 38.01 18.69
N PHE A 684 1.84 38.56 17.89
CA PHE A 684 2.08 39.61 16.89
C PHE A 684 3.10 39.24 15.79
N LYS A 685 3.13 37.96 15.39
CA LYS A 685 3.98 37.49 14.30
C LYS A 685 3.24 37.49 12.98
N ARG A 686 3.94 37.95 11.95
CA ARG A 686 3.50 37.83 10.56
C ARG A 686 4.02 36.51 10.05
N LEU A 687 3.16 35.69 9.50
CA LEU A 687 3.53 34.40 8.93
C LEU A 687 3.58 34.56 7.41
N ALA A 688 4.75 34.28 6.82
CA ALA A 688 4.87 34.15 5.37
C ALA A 688 4.14 32.88 4.90
N SER A 689 3.71 32.86 3.63
CA SER A 689 2.95 31.79 2.95
C SER A 689 1.60 31.38 3.56
N ILE A 690 1.24 31.87 4.74
CA ILE A 690 -0.02 31.56 5.42
C ILE A 690 -1.05 32.68 5.20
N ALA A 691 -2.25 32.32 4.75
CA ALA A 691 -3.39 33.24 4.68
C ALA A 691 -3.91 33.56 6.09
N TYR A 692 -4.60 34.68 6.30
CA TYR A 692 -5.19 35.00 7.61
C TYR A 692 -6.65 34.55 7.69
N SER A 693 -7.07 34.07 8.86
CA SER A 693 -8.47 33.74 9.12
C SER A 693 -9.29 35.00 9.34
N THR A 694 -10.54 35.00 8.86
CA THR A 694 -11.49 36.11 9.08
C THR A 694 -12.42 35.78 10.24
N LEU A 695 -12.15 36.39 11.41
CA LEU A 695 -12.89 36.12 12.64
C LEU A 695 -13.65 37.35 13.15
N THR A 696 -14.85 37.14 13.67
CA THR A 696 -15.59 38.15 14.42
C THR A 696 -15.07 38.27 15.86
N PRO A 697 -15.30 39.39 16.57
CA PRO A 697 -14.90 39.55 17.97
C PRO A 697 -15.44 38.44 18.89
N THR A 698 -16.66 37.95 18.64
CA THR A 698 -17.23 36.83 19.39
C THR A 698 -16.46 35.54 19.13
N GLN A 699 -16.10 35.27 17.88
CA GLN A 699 -15.32 34.09 17.50
C GLN A 699 -13.91 34.10 18.08
N GLN A 700 -13.26 35.28 18.08
CA GLN A 700 -11.98 35.50 18.75
C GLN A 700 -12.10 35.18 20.25
N ASN A 701 -13.08 35.76 20.94
CA ASN A 701 -13.28 35.54 22.37
C ASN A 701 -13.54 34.06 22.71
N ASN A 702 -14.28 33.34 21.87
CA ASN A 702 -14.51 31.91 22.06
C ASN A 702 -13.22 31.08 21.90
N ALA A 703 -12.39 31.39 20.91
CA ALA A 703 -11.09 30.74 20.74
C ALA A 703 -10.16 31.06 21.91
N PHE A 704 -10.06 32.33 22.30
CA PHE A 704 -9.22 32.77 23.42
C PHE A 704 -9.70 32.21 24.77
N GLY A 705 -11.01 32.03 24.94
CA GLY A 705 -11.60 31.36 26.11
C GLY A 705 -11.15 29.90 26.27
N LYS A 706 -10.57 29.29 25.24
CA LYS A 706 -9.99 27.93 25.25
C LYS A 706 -8.46 27.97 25.16
N SER A 707 -7.85 29.13 25.40
CA SER A 707 -6.41 29.37 25.21
C SER A 707 -5.92 28.98 23.81
N CYS A 708 -6.80 29.07 22.81
CA CYS A 708 -6.45 28.80 21.41
C CYS A 708 -5.89 30.07 20.79
N ASN A 709 -4.81 29.93 20.02
CA ASN A 709 -4.21 31.02 19.28
C ASN A 709 -4.93 31.21 17.94
N THR A 710 -4.82 32.40 17.35
CA THR A 710 -5.37 32.68 16.01
C THR A 710 -4.35 33.43 15.16
N TYR A 711 -4.48 33.33 13.84
CA TYR A 711 -3.77 34.18 12.88
C TYR A 711 -4.79 34.94 12.03
N GLU A 712 -4.85 36.26 12.22
CA GLU A 712 -5.96 37.09 11.76
C GLU A 712 -5.50 38.49 11.35
N PHE A 713 -6.32 39.17 10.54
CA PHE A 713 -6.00 40.51 10.08
C PHE A 713 -6.49 41.56 11.08
N VAL A 714 -5.55 42.21 11.78
CA VAL A 714 -5.82 43.23 12.80
C VAL A 714 -4.94 44.44 12.56
N GLY A 715 -5.54 45.64 12.57
CA GLY A 715 -4.80 46.90 12.49
C GLY A 715 -3.99 47.09 11.19
N GLY A 716 -4.40 46.45 10.09
CA GLY A 716 -3.71 46.55 8.79
C GLY A 716 -2.62 45.49 8.56
N ALA A 717 -2.48 44.50 9.46
CA ALA A 717 -1.51 43.42 9.35
C ALA A 717 -2.12 42.06 9.74
N GLY A 718 -1.75 41.00 9.02
CA GLY A 718 -1.97 39.63 9.47
C GLY A 718 -1.01 39.30 10.60
N ILE A 719 -1.53 38.97 11.78
CA ILE A 719 -0.73 38.74 12.99
C ILE A 719 -1.24 37.56 13.81
N THR A 720 -0.33 36.86 14.48
CA THR A 720 -0.67 35.87 15.51
C THR A 720 -1.16 36.55 16.78
N GLN A 721 -2.12 35.95 17.48
CA GLN A 721 -2.72 36.48 18.71
C GLN A 721 -2.58 35.49 19.87
N GLN A 722 -2.64 36.01 21.11
CA GLN A 722 -2.40 35.32 22.39
C GLN A 722 -0.95 34.87 22.62
N GLY A 723 -0.40 33.98 21.80
CA GLY A 723 0.94 33.41 22.01
C GLY A 723 1.02 32.52 23.25
N THR A 724 -0.02 31.73 23.51
CA THR A 724 -0.17 30.91 24.73
C THR A 724 -0.21 29.41 24.43
N MET A 725 0.23 28.62 25.41
CA MET A 725 -0.02 27.18 25.51
C MET A 725 -1.50 26.93 25.79
N ALA A 726 -1.96 25.69 25.65
CA ALA A 726 -3.35 25.30 25.86
C ALA A 726 -3.85 25.57 27.29
N GLN A 727 -2.96 25.58 28.30
CA GLN A 727 -3.29 25.99 29.67
C GLN A 727 -3.42 27.51 29.86
N GLY A 728 -2.94 28.32 28.90
CA GLY A 728 -2.98 29.78 28.93
C GLY A 728 -1.66 30.46 29.31
N GLU A 729 -0.64 29.72 29.73
CA GLU A 729 0.71 30.29 29.92
C GLU A 729 1.34 30.69 28.58
N TYR A 730 2.11 31.78 28.57
CA TYR A 730 2.84 32.21 27.38
C TYR A 730 3.92 31.23 26.92
N ILE A 731 4.01 31.01 25.60
CA ILE A 731 4.94 30.05 25.00
C ILE A 731 6.40 30.46 25.24
N ASP A 732 6.70 31.76 25.16
CA ASP A 732 8.02 32.34 25.46
C ASP A 732 8.46 32.10 26.91
N ILE A 733 7.53 32.09 27.87
CA ILE A 733 7.84 31.77 29.27
C ILE A 733 8.25 30.29 29.40
N ILE A 734 7.49 29.37 28.81
CA ILE A 734 7.82 27.94 28.87
C ILE A 734 9.17 27.66 28.22
N ARG A 735 9.39 28.18 27.01
CA ARG A 735 10.65 28.04 26.27
C ARG A 735 11.83 28.65 27.02
N GLY A 736 11.65 29.84 27.60
CA GLY A 736 12.68 30.53 28.37
C GLY A 736 13.06 29.79 29.66
N VAL A 737 12.11 29.19 30.38
CA VAL A 737 12.39 28.37 31.57
C VAL A 737 13.14 27.09 31.22
N ASP A 738 12.74 26.41 30.14
CA ASP A 738 13.44 25.23 29.64
C ASP A 738 14.89 25.56 29.24
N TRP A 739 15.09 26.68 28.54
CA TRP A 739 16.41 27.17 28.16
C TRP A 739 17.27 27.53 29.37
N LEU A 740 16.73 28.28 30.33
CA LEU A 740 17.46 28.68 31.55
C LEU A 740 17.91 27.44 32.35
N THR A 741 17.05 26.43 32.44
CA THR A 741 17.38 25.14 33.06
C THR A 741 18.57 24.49 32.36
N SER A 742 18.55 24.42 31.03
CA SER A 742 19.62 23.87 30.20
C SER A 742 20.95 24.60 30.37
N ILE A 743 20.93 25.95 30.35
CA ILE A 743 22.13 26.78 30.48
C ILE A 743 22.76 26.63 31.88
N ILE A 744 21.94 26.65 32.95
CA ILE A 744 22.45 26.44 34.30
C ILE A 744 23.16 25.10 34.41
N GLN A 745 22.56 24.03 33.87
CA GLN A 745 23.18 22.71 33.89
C GLN A 745 24.47 22.66 33.07
N SER A 746 24.49 23.26 31.87
CA SER A 746 25.67 23.33 31.02
C SER A 746 26.84 24.02 31.74
N TYR A 747 26.61 25.19 32.34
CA TYR A 747 27.66 25.93 33.05
C TYR A 747 28.13 25.23 34.33
N VAL A 748 27.23 24.66 35.13
CA VAL A 748 27.61 23.90 36.31
C VAL A 748 28.34 22.60 35.92
N TYR A 749 27.93 21.93 34.85
CA TYR A 749 28.63 20.76 34.35
C TYR A 749 30.04 21.09 33.84
N SER A 750 30.18 22.21 33.12
CA SER A 750 31.46 22.68 32.59
C SER A 750 32.51 22.86 33.69
N ILE A 751 32.14 23.44 34.84
CA ILE A 751 33.09 23.59 35.95
C ILE A 751 33.46 22.25 36.60
N LEU A 752 32.52 21.30 36.67
CA LEU A 752 32.76 19.98 37.25
C LEU A 752 33.70 19.12 36.37
N VAL A 753 33.63 19.27 35.05
CA VAL A 753 34.45 18.51 34.10
C VAL A 753 35.82 19.13 33.88
N ASN A 754 35.88 20.46 33.76
CA ASN A 754 37.12 21.15 33.38
C ASN A 754 38.09 21.33 34.56
N ASN A 755 37.66 21.04 35.78
CA ASN A 755 38.52 21.06 36.96
C ASN A 755 38.79 19.64 37.45
N PRO A 756 40.05 19.26 37.74
CA PRO A 756 40.36 17.94 38.28
C PRO A 756 39.59 17.63 39.58
N LYS A 757 39.23 18.68 40.32
CA LYS A 757 38.43 18.59 41.53
C LYS A 757 37.75 19.94 41.81
N VAL A 758 36.45 19.91 42.07
CA VAL A 758 35.75 20.97 42.79
C VAL A 758 35.67 20.56 44.26
N PRO A 759 36.46 21.17 45.17
CA PRO A 759 36.49 20.75 46.56
C PRO A 759 35.21 21.14 47.30
N TYR A 760 34.78 20.33 48.27
CA TYR A 760 33.62 20.62 49.13
C TYR A 760 33.98 21.64 50.23
N THR A 761 34.47 22.80 49.82
CA THR A 761 34.80 23.96 50.64
C THR A 761 33.92 25.13 50.22
N ASP A 762 33.85 26.18 51.04
CA ASP A 762 33.06 27.38 50.68
C ASP A 762 33.51 27.96 49.32
N ALA A 763 34.82 27.96 49.03
CA ALA A 763 35.35 28.39 47.74
C ALA A 763 34.86 27.52 46.56
N GLY A 764 34.77 26.19 46.73
CA GLY A 764 34.24 25.31 45.68
C GLY A 764 32.74 25.45 45.50
N ILE A 765 31.98 25.69 46.58
CA ILE A 765 30.55 25.98 46.53
C ILE A 765 30.29 27.34 45.85
N THR A 766 31.07 28.37 46.17
CA THR A 766 31.02 29.68 45.49
C THR A 766 31.34 29.55 44.00
N ALA A 767 32.23 28.63 43.60
CA ALA A 767 32.52 28.41 42.18
C ALA A 767 31.28 27.89 41.41
N VAL A 768 30.45 27.06 42.04
CA VAL A 768 29.14 26.63 41.50
C VAL A 768 28.15 27.80 41.49
N GLU A 769 28.09 28.59 42.56
CA GLU A 769 27.26 29.80 42.65
C GLU A 769 27.56 30.78 41.49
N SER A 770 28.83 31.00 41.16
CA SER A 770 29.25 31.86 40.06
C SER A 770 28.71 31.40 38.70
N GLN A 771 28.60 30.09 38.46
CA GLN A 771 28.03 29.57 37.21
C GLN A 771 26.51 29.83 37.12
N ILE A 772 25.81 29.72 38.24
CA ILE A 772 24.36 30.04 38.29
C ILE A 772 24.15 31.54 38.07
N LYS A 773 24.95 32.40 38.72
CA LYS A 773 24.90 33.86 38.48
C LYS A 773 25.18 34.22 37.03
N ARG A 774 26.13 33.53 36.38
CA ARG A 774 26.41 33.70 34.95
C ARG A 774 25.20 33.37 34.07
N ALA A 775 24.50 32.28 34.35
CA ALA A 775 23.28 31.92 33.63
C ALA A 775 22.16 32.96 33.82
N LEU A 776 21.96 33.45 35.05
CA LEU A 776 20.98 34.49 35.35
C LEU A 776 21.33 35.82 34.66
N GLN A 777 22.61 36.16 34.58
CA GLN A 777 23.07 37.34 33.85
C GLN A 777 22.76 37.21 32.36
N GLN A 778 23.02 36.04 31.76
CA GLN A 778 22.65 35.80 30.35
C GLN A 778 21.12 35.88 30.15
N GLY A 779 20.33 35.46 31.13
CA GLY A 779 18.87 35.66 31.12
C GLY A 779 18.47 37.14 31.16
N ILE A 780 19.22 38.00 31.85
CA ILE A 780 19.04 39.46 31.80
C ILE A 780 19.43 40.00 30.42
N ASP A 781 20.56 39.56 29.88
CA ASP A 781 21.06 40.01 28.58
C ASP A 781 20.09 39.63 27.43
N ASN A 782 19.40 38.48 27.55
CA ASN A 782 18.35 38.04 26.62
C ASN A 782 16.99 38.73 26.87
N ASN A 783 16.86 39.61 27.87
CA ASN A 783 15.60 40.21 28.32
C ASN A 783 14.54 39.22 28.83
N PHE A 784 14.95 38.02 29.25
CA PHE A 784 14.06 37.03 29.86
C PHE A 784 13.87 37.28 31.37
N ILE A 785 14.93 37.75 32.03
CA ILE A 785 14.95 38.06 33.46
C ILE A 785 15.05 39.57 33.65
N ALA A 786 14.24 40.12 34.53
CA ALA A 786 14.30 41.52 34.89
C ALA A 786 15.62 41.84 35.63
N SER A 787 16.27 42.93 35.24
CA SER A 787 17.48 43.42 35.92
C SER A 787 17.19 43.99 37.32
N SER A 788 15.93 44.30 37.61
CA SER A 788 15.45 44.80 38.91
C SER A 788 14.12 44.12 39.31
N PRO A 789 14.02 43.53 40.51
CA PRO A 789 15.08 43.38 41.52
C PRO A 789 16.19 42.43 41.03
N VAL A 790 17.43 42.68 41.47
CA VAL A 790 18.61 41.89 41.05
C VAL A 790 18.44 40.42 41.49
N PRO A 791 18.62 39.43 40.59
CA PRO A 791 18.50 38.02 40.94
C PRO A 791 19.42 37.62 42.10
N GLN A 792 18.90 36.79 43.02
CA GLN A 792 19.61 36.32 44.20
C GLN A 792 19.89 34.83 44.10
N VAL A 793 21.10 34.40 44.49
CA VAL A 793 21.48 32.98 44.56
C VAL A 793 21.82 32.64 46.01
N PHE A 794 21.25 31.55 46.51
CA PHE A 794 21.43 31.07 47.87
C PHE A 794 22.15 29.72 47.82
N VAL A 795 23.33 29.64 48.44
CA VAL A 795 24.10 28.41 48.58
C VAL A 795 24.33 28.09 50.07
N PRO A 796 24.36 26.81 50.48
CA PRO A 796 24.73 26.45 51.85
C PRO A 796 26.22 26.71 52.09
N THR A 797 26.60 27.04 53.32
CA THR A 797 28.01 26.98 53.70
C THR A 797 28.45 25.53 53.78
N ALA A 798 29.72 25.25 53.48
CA ALA A 798 30.28 23.90 53.56
C ALA A 798 30.07 23.29 54.95
N ALA A 799 30.11 24.10 56.03
CA ALA A 799 29.83 23.64 57.39
C ALA A 799 28.37 23.17 57.59
N SER A 800 27.40 23.86 56.97
CA SER A 800 25.97 23.55 57.11
C SER A 800 25.49 22.31 56.35
N VAL A 801 26.33 21.78 55.43
CA VAL A 801 25.98 20.58 54.66
C VAL A 801 26.11 19.31 55.52
N PRO A 802 25.10 18.42 55.54
CA PRO A 802 25.14 17.14 56.23
C PRO A 802 26.35 16.27 55.84
N ALA A 803 26.94 15.58 56.83
CA ALA A 803 28.09 14.71 56.60
C ALA A 803 27.81 13.58 55.57
N ILE A 804 26.57 13.07 55.54
CA ILE A 804 26.15 12.05 54.56
C ILE A 804 26.19 12.58 53.12
N ASP A 805 25.84 13.84 52.90
CA ASP A 805 25.84 14.45 51.57
C ASP A 805 27.27 14.74 51.09
N LYS A 806 28.15 15.13 52.01
CA LYS A 806 29.59 15.24 51.74
C LYS A 806 30.21 13.88 51.41
N ALA A 807 29.83 12.83 52.14
CA ALA A 807 30.30 11.47 51.90
C ALA A 807 29.83 10.95 50.53
N ASN A 808 28.57 11.24 50.17
CA ASN A 808 27.99 10.94 48.86
C ASN A 808 28.45 11.89 47.75
N ARG A 809 29.18 12.96 48.10
CA ARG A 809 29.68 14.01 47.19
C ARG A 809 28.58 14.77 46.44
N ILE A 810 27.45 15.02 47.12
CA ILE A 810 26.28 15.71 46.55
C ILE A 810 26.13 17.08 47.21
N LEU A 811 26.06 18.14 46.40
CA LEU A 811 25.70 19.50 46.85
C LEU A 811 24.20 19.74 46.71
N ARG A 812 23.50 19.87 47.84
CA ARG A 812 22.05 20.14 47.91
C ARG A 812 21.77 21.56 48.41
N ASN A 813 20.50 21.98 48.33
CA ASN A 813 19.99 23.27 48.83
C ASN A 813 20.56 24.52 48.14
N VAL A 814 20.99 24.39 46.89
CA VAL A 814 21.30 25.54 46.03
C VAL A 814 19.99 26.06 45.44
N LYS A 815 19.68 27.34 45.65
CA LYS A 815 18.43 27.99 45.20
C LYS A 815 18.73 29.32 44.53
N PHE A 816 17.84 29.79 43.68
CA PHE A 816 17.88 31.17 43.20
C PHE A 816 16.48 31.79 43.18
N GLN A 817 16.43 33.12 43.17
CA GLN A 817 15.21 33.90 42.97
C GLN A 817 15.49 34.94 41.89
N ALA A 818 14.61 34.99 40.89
CA ALA A 818 14.68 35.93 39.77
C ALA A 818 13.25 36.30 39.34
N THR A 819 13.07 37.53 38.87
CA THR A 819 11.80 38.02 38.35
C THR A 819 11.83 37.95 36.83
N LEU A 820 10.78 37.40 36.19
CA LEU A 820 10.66 37.37 34.74
C LEU A 820 10.46 38.77 34.17
N ALA A 821 11.10 39.07 33.04
CA ALA A 821 10.83 40.25 32.23
C ALA A 821 9.73 39.90 31.20
N GLY A 822 8.48 39.84 31.66
CA GLY A 822 7.35 39.47 30.79
C GLY A 822 7.12 40.47 29.65
N ALA A 823 6.64 39.98 28.51
CA ALA A 823 6.32 40.81 27.35
C ALA A 823 5.04 41.64 27.56
N ILE A 824 5.04 42.90 27.13
CA ILE A 824 3.84 43.75 27.12
C ILE A 824 3.04 43.42 25.85
N GLN A 825 1.82 42.91 26.02
CA GLN A 825 0.94 42.52 24.91
C GLN A 825 -0.31 43.40 24.75
N ALA A 826 -0.60 44.26 25.74
CA ALA A 826 -1.68 45.25 25.68
C ALA A 826 -1.24 46.55 26.38
N VAL A 827 -1.67 47.69 25.85
CA VAL A 827 -1.39 49.02 26.42
C VAL A 827 -2.69 49.81 26.48
N GLU A 828 -3.15 50.13 27.68
CA GLU A 828 -4.28 51.04 27.90
C GLU A 828 -3.74 52.45 28.17
N ILE A 829 -4.11 53.42 27.35
CA ILE A 829 -3.67 54.82 27.46
C ILE A 829 -4.90 55.70 27.74
N PHE A 830 -4.95 56.33 28.91
CA PHE A 830 -5.95 57.33 29.24
C PHE A 830 -5.37 58.74 29.05
N GLY A 831 -6.04 59.55 28.23
CA GLY A 831 -5.69 60.95 28.03
C GLY A 831 -6.89 61.84 28.31
N THR A 832 -6.73 62.82 29.21
CA THR A 832 -7.67 63.93 29.36
C THR A 832 -7.06 65.17 28.74
N VAL A 833 -7.71 65.71 27.72
CA VAL A 833 -7.39 67.03 27.15
C VAL A 833 -8.32 68.04 27.82
N SER A 834 -7.78 68.89 28.68
CA SER A 834 -8.47 70.08 29.18
C SER A 834 -7.90 71.32 28.52
N VAL A 835 -8.76 72.30 28.24
CA VAL A 835 -8.38 73.60 27.66
C VAL A 835 -7.55 74.42 28.64
#